data_AF-A0AA36ISB9-F1
#
_entry.id   AF-A0AA36ISB9-F1
#
_cell.length_a   1.000
_cell.length_b   1.000
_cell.length_c   1.000
_cell.angle_alpha   90.00
_cell.angle_beta   90.00
_cell.angle_gamma   90.00
#
_symmetry.space_group_name_H-M   'P 1'
#
loop_
_entity.id
_entity.type
_entity.pdbx_description
1 polymer ?
#
loop_
_entity_poly.entity_id
_entity_poly.type
_entity_poly.pdbx_seq_one_letter_code
_entity_poly.pdbx_strand_id
1 'polypeptide(L)'
;MSLIFMRSLPRGTFGRPAITIVLLLMAAVLLSAGPARAQLYETPARHAMLLDVGTGTILFSKDTDTPIPPASLAKLMTMEVVFHALKSDRLTLEDRFLVSENAWRTGGAVSGTSTMFAELNSEIALEDLIRGVIVQSANDGCIIIAEGIAGSEEAFAQLMNDRARAIGMTGSNFVNSTGLPADGQTVTIRDLVTLTQHMQRTYPEFYRYYSETEFTWNGIRQRNRNPLLRMDIGADGMKTGFTEASGYAIVGSVARSGRRMIVAMSGLDSERQRAEEARKMLDWGIRAFEPHSLFDAGEEIGNVRLYGGEAATAPVRLAEPLTILMPLTGRDTMRAQIVFDGPVPAPVEAGDPIARLHIYFGDELAHEAELEAAQAARAHGHDGLFITFEGGEGVGKSTQIRLLADRLAERGHAVRVSREPGGTPGAEAVRHVLLDEAALEGFGPALEALLFAAARSDHVEQVIRPALARGETVLVDRFMDSTRVYQGVSGDLDPGFVAALERVAIHGTVPDLTIILDLDPEAGLARADARRAENTAQDRFEKETVAVHEARRKAFRAIAEAEPDRCNLGACGAARRRQQRWGKRFMTDQQTPEYHDTLEGIAPPSASTRLVGHETAVAQMLSIVRSGHHAILLDGEQGIGKATAAFHLANALLDGASLKDERLPAPNPSSPGVRQVAQGAHPNLIHLTRPRAATGTGFKTAITIDEVRRVQHFLSMTASVDRARIVIVDPVGDMPRGAANALLKTLEEPPFNTLFLLVSHGSGGLLATIRSRCQIVRFAPLPDSQVEEVITLAGQGAVPESDTGRLAALSGGRPRLALTLALFGGAELRDSLEKLLAAPRFDTMLAHRLAEVAGAKGNDTHNTLLREMAVDIVRSRARSAALSGDLRGADRLAAFERELAQRFAEADAFGLDRKQELLVASARMHDVLGGAGR
;
A
#
# COMPACT_ATOMS: atom_id res chain seq x y z
N MET A 1 -15.67 -36.35 34.72
CA MET A 1 -15.95 -37.80 34.84
C MET A 1 -15.18 -38.48 33.71
N SER A 2 -14.23 -39.37 33.91
CA SER A 2 -14.03 -40.31 35.02
C SER A 2 -12.55 -40.68 35.15
N LEU A 3 -12.07 -40.70 36.39
CA LEU A 3 -10.78 -41.21 36.83
C LEU A 3 -11.12 -42.34 37.79
N ILE A 4 -11.05 -43.61 37.38
CA ILE A 4 -11.12 -44.76 38.29
C ILE A 4 -10.17 -45.86 37.79
N PHE A 5 -9.46 -46.45 38.76
CA PHE A 5 -8.50 -47.57 38.68
C PHE A 5 -7.08 -47.15 38.25
N MET A 6 -6.03 -47.31 39.06
CA MET A 6 -5.69 -48.43 39.94
C MET A 6 -5.03 -47.97 41.24
N ARG A 7 -5.57 -48.47 42.35
CA ARG A 7 -4.82 -48.76 43.59
C ARG A 7 -4.25 -50.18 43.46
N SER A 8 -3.16 -50.42 44.20
CA SER A 8 -2.57 -51.70 44.62
C SER A 8 -1.43 -52.29 43.77
N LEU A 9 -0.18 -52.03 44.18
CA LEU A 9 0.94 -52.97 44.13
C LEU A 9 1.87 -52.73 45.34
N PRO A 10 2.63 -53.74 45.81
CA PRO A 10 3.08 -53.85 47.20
C PRO A 10 4.40 -53.11 47.49
N ARG A 11 4.54 -52.69 48.76
CA ARG A 11 5.78 -52.17 49.34
C ARG A 11 6.82 -53.30 49.43
N GLY A 12 7.78 -53.31 48.50
CA GLY A 12 8.90 -54.26 48.50
C GLY A 12 10.14 -53.68 47.82
N THR A 13 11.08 -53.24 48.65
CA THR A 13 12.52 -53.06 48.40
C THR A 13 13.03 -53.08 46.96
N PHE A 14 12.97 -51.94 46.27
CA PHE A 14 13.91 -51.64 45.17
C PHE A 14 14.90 -50.59 45.65
N GLY A 15 16.18 -50.96 45.63
CA GLY A 15 17.27 -50.09 46.07
C GLY A 15 17.30 -48.79 45.28
N ARG A 16 17.69 -47.71 45.97
CA ARG A 16 17.89 -46.36 45.42
C ARG A 16 18.59 -46.29 44.05
N PRO A 17 19.52 -47.18 43.63
CA PRO A 17 20.09 -47.08 42.27
C PRO A 17 19.13 -47.47 41.14
N ALA A 18 18.12 -48.32 41.37
CA ALA A 18 17.21 -48.77 40.30
C ALA A 18 16.19 -47.69 39.91
N ILE A 19 15.73 -46.90 40.88
CA ILE A 19 14.80 -45.78 40.65
C ILE A 19 15.50 -44.64 39.91
N THR A 20 16.77 -44.39 40.22
CA THR A 20 17.58 -43.38 39.52
C THR A 20 17.87 -43.76 38.07
N ILE A 21 18.11 -45.04 37.77
CA ILE A 21 18.34 -45.51 36.40
C ILE A 21 17.05 -45.44 35.56
N VAL A 22 15.89 -45.78 36.13
CA VAL A 22 14.59 -45.66 35.44
C VAL A 22 14.20 -44.19 35.22
N LEU A 23 14.48 -43.30 36.18
CA LEU A 23 14.28 -41.86 36.01
C LEU A 23 15.24 -41.23 34.98
N LEU A 24 16.49 -41.69 34.90
CA LEU A 24 17.45 -41.27 33.86
C LEU A 24 17.07 -41.79 32.47
N LEU A 25 16.54 -43.02 32.37
CA LEU A 25 16.02 -43.55 31.11
C LEU A 25 14.73 -42.86 30.67
N MET A 26 13.81 -42.53 31.60
CA MET A 26 12.63 -41.71 31.27
C MET A 26 13.02 -40.27 30.89
N ALA A 27 14.02 -39.67 31.54
CA ALA A 27 14.53 -38.36 31.17
C ALA A 27 15.20 -38.38 29.78
N ALA A 28 15.95 -39.44 29.44
CA ALA A 28 16.56 -39.60 28.12
C ALA A 28 15.54 -39.82 26.99
N VAL A 29 14.40 -40.47 27.28
CA VAL A 29 13.27 -40.61 26.33
C VAL A 29 12.47 -39.31 26.21
N LEU A 30 12.37 -38.51 27.26
CA LEU A 30 11.75 -37.18 27.23
C LEU A 30 12.64 -36.10 26.58
N LEU A 31 13.97 -36.30 26.56
CA LEU A 31 14.94 -35.42 25.88
C LEU A 31 15.13 -35.75 24.39
N SER A 32 14.58 -36.86 23.91
CA SER A 32 14.58 -37.26 22.48
C SER A 32 13.26 -36.97 21.76
N ALA A 33 12.24 -36.50 22.47
CA ALA A 33 11.07 -35.85 21.88
C ALA A 33 11.39 -34.36 21.68
N GLY A 34 12.20 -34.05 20.67
CA GLY A 34 12.23 -32.70 20.11
C GLY A 34 10.81 -32.29 19.68
N PRO A 35 10.52 -30.98 19.54
CA PRO A 35 9.25 -30.56 18.96
C PRO A 35 9.11 -31.31 17.65
N ALA A 36 8.03 -32.07 17.47
CA ALA A 36 7.68 -32.63 16.19
C ALA A 36 7.49 -31.42 15.26
N ARG A 37 8.56 -31.04 14.56
CA ARG A 37 8.50 -30.09 13.46
C ARG A 37 7.46 -30.65 12.51
N ALA A 38 6.41 -29.89 12.27
CA ALA A 38 5.43 -30.17 11.24
C ALA A 38 6.21 -30.59 9.98
N GLN A 39 5.91 -31.77 9.44
CA GLN A 39 6.64 -32.33 8.31
C GLN A 39 6.45 -31.42 7.09
N LEU A 40 7.40 -30.51 6.87
CA LEU A 40 7.60 -29.86 5.58
C LEU A 40 8.00 -30.97 4.58
N TYR A 41 7.29 -31.05 3.45
CA TYR A 41 7.66 -31.98 2.39
C TYR A 41 9.02 -31.57 1.81
N GLU A 42 10.00 -32.46 1.82
CA GLU A 42 11.31 -32.20 1.23
C GLU A 42 11.51 -33.00 -0.06
N THR A 43 12.12 -32.34 -1.06
CA THR A 43 12.47 -32.93 -2.35
C THR A 43 13.93 -32.66 -2.74
N PRO A 44 14.63 -33.64 -3.32
CA PRO A 44 15.97 -33.44 -3.87
C PRO A 44 15.96 -32.62 -5.17
N ALA A 45 14.82 -32.42 -5.82
CA ALA A 45 14.73 -31.56 -7.00
C ALA A 45 15.17 -30.13 -6.65
N ARG A 46 15.92 -29.49 -7.54
CA ARG A 46 16.36 -28.10 -7.37
C ARG A 46 15.19 -27.14 -7.51
N HIS A 47 14.34 -27.39 -8.50
CA HIS A 47 13.14 -26.61 -8.77
C HIS A 47 11.94 -27.54 -8.79
N ALA A 48 10.85 -27.19 -8.11
CA ALA A 48 9.64 -28.00 -8.11
C ALA A 48 8.38 -27.18 -7.80
N MET A 49 7.25 -27.60 -8.37
CA MET A 49 5.93 -27.06 -8.08
C MET A 49 4.89 -28.18 -8.15
N LEU A 50 3.96 -28.18 -7.19
CA LEU A 50 2.77 -29.04 -7.18
C LEU A 50 1.52 -28.18 -7.11
N LEU A 51 0.61 -28.38 -8.05
CA LEU A 51 -0.60 -27.59 -8.20
C LEU A 51 -1.83 -28.50 -8.30
N ASP A 52 -2.88 -28.20 -7.55
CA ASP A 52 -4.20 -28.77 -7.77
C ASP A 52 -4.95 -27.95 -8.83
N VAL A 53 -5.40 -28.60 -9.89
CA VAL A 53 -6.00 -27.94 -11.05
C VAL A 53 -7.42 -27.45 -10.77
N GLY A 54 -8.17 -28.17 -9.93
CA GLY A 54 -9.58 -27.83 -9.66
C GLY A 54 -9.73 -26.57 -8.82
N THR A 55 -8.84 -26.38 -7.84
CA THR A 55 -8.84 -25.21 -6.96
C THR A 55 -7.82 -24.15 -7.34
N GLY A 56 -6.85 -24.49 -8.20
CA GLY A 56 -5.70 -23.63 -8.48
C GLY A 56 -4.75 -23.46 -7.28
N THR A 57 -4.85 -24.30 -6.24
CA THR A 57 -4.01 -24.18 -5.04
C THR A 57 -2.61 -24.78 -5.29
N ILE A 58 -1.58 -23.96 -5.14
CA ILE A 58 -0.18 -24.36 -5.10
C ILE A 58 0.06 -25.07 -3.77
N LEU A 59 0.28 -26.38 -3.83
CA LEU A 59 0.48 -27.24 -2.66
C LEU A 59 1.95 -27.30 -2.23
N PHE A 60 2.87 -27.02 -3.17
CA PHE A 60 4.30 -26.97 -2.92
C PHE A 60 4.98 -26.08 -3.95
N SER A 61 5.95 -25.28 -3.52
CA SER A 61 6.78 -24.46 -4.41
C SER A 61 8.24 -24.46 -3.97
N LYS A 62 9.17 -24.54 -4.93
CA LYS A 62 10.62 -24.45 -4.70
C LYS A 62 11.30 -23.88 -5.94
N ASP A 63 11.89 -22.69 -5.82
CA ASP A 63 12.63 -21.97 -6.87
C ASP A 63 11.96 -22.04 -8.25
N THR A 64 10.66 -21.70 -8.31
CA THR A 64 9.82 -21.95 -9.49
C THR A 64 10.07 -21.01 -10.66
N ASP A 65 10.62 -19.82 -10.37
CA ASP A 65 10.76 -18.70 -11.31
C ASP A 65 12.21 -18.57 -11.84
N THR A 66 13.11 -19.45 -11.42
CA THR A 66 14.48 -19.49 -11.96
C THR A 66 14.48 -19.97 -13.41
N PRO A 67 15.08 -19.22 -14.35
CA PRO A 67 15.23 -19.67 -15.72
C PRO A 67 16.11 -20.92 -15.79
N ILE A 68 15.60 -21.96 -16.44
CA ILE A 68 16.30 -23.24 -16.65
C ILE A 68 16.27 -23.65 -18.13
N PRO A 69 17.27 -24.40 -18.62
CA PRO A 69 17.21 -25.00 -19.94
C PRO A 69 16.01 -25.97 -20.03
N PRO A 70 15.10 -25.81 -21.02
CA PRO A 70 13.87 -26.61 -21.09
C PRO A 70 14.09 -28.07 -21.43
N ALA A 71 15.18 -28.40 -22.15
CA ALA A 71 15.32 -29.68 -22.83
C ALA A 71 14.05 -30.01 -23.65
N SER A 72 13.71 -31.29 -23.77
CA SER A 72 12.48 -31.75 -24.41
C SER A 72 11.16 -31.23 -23.79
N LEU A 73 11.17 -30.47 -22.68
CA LEU A 73 9.96 -29.82 -22.18
C LEU A 73 9.49 -28.68 -23.09
N ALA A 74 10.38 -28.08 -23.91
CA ALA A 74 9.99 -27.08 -24.91
C ALA A 74 8.96 -27.61 -25.92
N LYS A 75 8.95 -28.93 -26.15
CA LYS A 75 7.99 -29.59 -27.05
C LYS A 75 6.54 -29.44 -26.58
N LEU A 76 6.31 -29.16 -25.29
CA LEU A 76 4.97 -28.81 -24.80
C LEU A 76 4.47 -27.54 -25.48
N MET A 77 5.35 -26.54 -25.64
CA MET A 77 5.00 -25.28 -26.30
C MET A 77 4.83 -25.47 -27.81
N THR A 78 5.64 -26.33 -28.43
CA THR A 78 5.46 -26.74 -29.83
C THR A 78 4.07 -27.35 -30.05
N MET A 79 3.62 -28.22 -29.14
CA MET A 79 2.29 -28.81 -29.21
C MET A 79 1.18 -27.81 -28.89
N GLU A 80 1.40 -26.80 -28.03
CA GLU A 80 0.43 -25.72 -27.83
C GLU A 80 0.16 -24.96 -29.14
N VAL A 81 1.21 -24.61 -29.89
CA VAL A 81 1.06 -23.92 -31.19
C VAL A 81 0.25 -24.78 -32.17
N VAL A 82 0.55 -26.08 -32.23
CA VAL A 82 -0.17 -27.04 -33.10
C VAL A 82 -1.64 -27.17 -32.67
N PHE A 83 -1.89 -27.36 -31.37
CA PHE A 83 -3.25 -27.51 -30.85
C PHE A 83 -4.07 -26.23 -31.02
N HIS A 84 -3.45 -25.06 -30.90
CA HIS A 84 -4.09 -23.79 -31.21
C HIS A 84 -4.46 -23.70 -32.70
N ALA A 85 -3.57 -24.11 -33.61
CA ALA A 85 -3.84 -24.13 -35.05
C ALA A 85 -4.96 -25.11 -35.43
N LEU A 86 -4.99 -26.30 -34.83
CA LEU A 86 -6.07 -27.27 -34.98
C LEU A 86 -7.40 -26.73 -34.43
N LYS A 87 -7.38 -26.12 -33.23
CA LYS A 87 -8.58 -25.57 -32.57
C LYS A 87 -9.17 -24.37 -33.32
N SER A 88 -8.34 -23.65 -34.07
CA SER A 88 -8.75 -22.51 -34.89
C SER A 88 -9.01 -22.88 -36.35
N ASP A 89 -9.14 -24.17 -36.66
CA ASP A 89 -9.43 -24.72 -37.99
C ASP A 89 -8.41 -24.27 -39.07
N ARG A 90 -7.20 -23.88 -38.67
CA ARG A 90 -6.11 -23.53 -39.61
C ARG A 90 -5.36 -24.76 -40.11
N LEU A 91 -5.41 -25.83 -39.33
CA LEU A 91 -4.85 -27.13 -39.67
C LEU A 91 -5.88 -28.22 -39.40
N THR A 92 -5.75 -29.33 -40.10
CA THR A 92 -6.47 -30.58 -39.86
C THR A 92 -5.50 -31.69 -39.46
N LEU A 93 -5.99 -32.76 -38.84
CA LEU A 93 -5.14 -33.88 -38.42
C LEU A 93 -4.56 -34.66 -39.62
N GLU A 94 -5.23 -34.55 -40.77
CA GLU A 94 -4.90 -35.19 -42.04
C GLU A 94 -3.89 -34.39 -42.88
N ASP A 95 -3.63 -33.13 -42.52
CA ASP A 95 -2.66 -32.28 -43.21
C ASP A 95 -1.28 -32.95 -43.24
N ARG A 96 -0.63 -32.88 -44.40
CA ARG A 96 0.64 -33.56 -44.66
C ARG A 96 1.78 -32.58 -44.71
N PHE A 97 2.87 -32.94 -44.03
CA PHE A 97 4.06 -32.12 -43.89
C PHE A 97 5.26 -32.82 -44.52
N LEU A 98 5.99 -32.10 -45.37
CA LEU A 98 7.17 -32.59 -46.06
C LEU A 98 8.35 -32.73 -45.09
N VAL A 99 9.03 -33.87 -45.15
CA VAL A 99 10.28 -34.11 -44.42
C VAL A 99 11.45 -33.48 -45.16
N SER A 100 11.93 -32.35 -44.64
CA SER A 100 13.08 -31.64 -45.20
C SER A 100 14.41 -32.33 -44.88
N GLU A 101 15.46 -31.97 -45.63
CA GLU A 101 16.83 -32.40 -45.32
C GLU A 101 17.30 -31.89 -43.95
N ASN A 102 16.88 -30.68 -43.56
CA ASN A 102 17.20 -30.13 -42.24
C ASN A 102 16.59 -31.02 -41.15
N ALA A 103 15.27 -31.26 -41.18
CA ALA A 103 14.60 -32.09 -40.18
C ALA A 103 15.20 -33.50 -40.07
N TRP A 104 15.50 -34.14 -41.21
CA TRP A 104 16.12 -35.46 -41.25
C TRP A 104 17.56 -35.46 -40.67
N ARG A 105 18.36 -34.43 -40.98
CA ARG A 105 19.77 -34.35 -40.56
C ARG A 105 19.93 -33.90 -39.10
N THR A 106 19.19 -32.89 -38.67
CA THR A 106 19.36 -32.24 -37.36
C THR A 106 18.45 -32.81 -36.28
N GLY A 107 17.26 -33.31 -36.65
CA GLY A 107 16.31 -33.95 -35.73
C GLY A 107 16.15 -35.46 -35.92
N GLY A 108 16.53 -36.00 -37.08
CA GLY A 108 16.35 -37.41 -37.44
C GLY A 108 17.45 -38.33 -36.92
N ALA A 109 17.46 -39.58 -37.38
CA ALA A 109 18.37 -40.63 -36.89
C ALA A 109 19.86 -40.27 -36.93
N VAL A 110 20.28 -39.47 -37.92
CA VAL A 110 21.68 -39.04 -38.08
C VAL A 110 22.15 -38.12 -36.97
N SER A 111 21.23 -37.38 -36.33
CA SER A 111 21.54 -36.46 -35.24
C SER A 111 21.96 -37.14 -33.93
N GLY A 112 21.65 -38.44 -33.78
CA GLY A 112 21.82 -39.17 -32.51
C GLY A 112 20.85 -38.75 -31.41
N THR A 113 19.86 -37.91 -31.73
CA THR A 113 18.85 -37.43 -30.78
C THR A 113 17.54 -38.24 -30.87
N SER A 114 16.51 -37.84 -30.12
CA SER A 114 15.22 -38.56 -30.14
C SER A 114 14.48 -38.28 -31.44
N THR A 115 14.04 -39.31 -32.15
CA THR A 115 13.52 -39.21 -33.53
C THR A 115 12.36 -40.18 -33.73
N MET A 116 11.46 -39.87 -34.65
CA MET A 116 10.46 -40.82 -35.17
C MET A 116 10.94 -41.55 -36.43
N PHE A 117 12.20 -41.38 -36.85
CA PHE A 117 12.78 -41.98 -38.06
C PHE A 117 12.01 -41.58 -39.32
N ALA A 118 11.66 -40.30 -39.43
CA ALA A 118 11.01 -39.75 -40.62
C ALA A 118 11.92 -39.92 -41.87
N GLU A 119 11.35 -40.40 -42.98
CA GLU A 119 12.11 -40.61 -44.22
C GLU A 119 12.26 -39.30 -45.01
N LEU A 120 13.47 -39.01 -45.49
CA LEU A 120 13.76 -37.81 -46.27
C LEU A 120 12.87 -37.71 -47.52
N ASN A 121 12.31 -36.54 -47.80
CA ASN A 121 11.38 -36.26 -48.91
C ASN A 121 10.04 -37.02 -48.85
N SER A 122 9.72 -37.69 -47.74
CA SER A 122 8.38 -38.23 -47.50
C SER A 122 7.43 -37.15 -46.95
N GLU A 123 6.14 -37.46 -46.90
CA GLU A 123 5.11 -36.62 -46.29
C GLU A 123 4.39 -37.37 -45.18
N ILE A 124 4.29 -36.75 -44.00
CA ILE A 124 3.71 -37.35 -42.80
C ILE A 124 2.45 -36.56 -42.38
N ALA A 125 1.39 -37.28 -42.02
CA ALA A 125 0.17 -36.67 -41.49
C ALA A 125 0.42 -36.02 -40.12
N LEU A 126 -0.24 -34.90 -39.85
CA LEU A 126 -0.05 -34.15 -38.61
C LEU A 126 -0.37 -34.97 -37.36
N GLU A 127 -1.38 -35.85 -37.39
CA GLU A 127 -1.69 -36.74 -36.26
C GLU A 127 -0.50 -37.65 -35.88
N ASP A 128 0.20 -38.20 -36.87
CA ASP A 128 1.37 -39.05 -36.63
C ASP A 128 2.56 -38.26 -36.11
N LEU A 129 2.75 -37.02 -36.58
CA LEU A 129 3.76 -36.10 -36.05
C LEU A 129 3.46 -35.75 -34.59
N ILE A 130 2.20 -35.45 -34.24
CA ILE A 130 1.77 -35.17 -32.87
C ILE A 130 2.09 -36.37 -31.96
N ARG A 131 1.70 -37.58 -32.35
CA ARG A 131 2.00 -38.81 -31.59
C ARG A 131 3.50 -39.06 -31.49
N GLY A 132 4.26 -38.85 -32.56
CA GLY A 132 5.72 -38.97 -32.57
C GLY A 132 6.39 -38.01 -31.58
N VAL A 133 5.98 -36.74 -31.58
CA VAL A 133 6.51 -35.72 -30.66
C VAL A 133 6.14 -36.02 -29.21
N ILE A 134 4.88 -36.36 -28.95
CA ILE A 134 4.38 -36.59 -27.58
C ILE A 134 4.97 -37.88 -26.99
N VAL A 135 4.76 -39.01 -27.67
CA VAL A 135 5.11 -40.35 -27.17
C VAL A 135 6.62 -40.58 -27.23
N GLN A 136 7.26 -40.24 -28.35
CA GLN A 136 8.70 -40.50 -28.56
C GLN A 136 9.63 -39.33 -28.32
N SER A 137 9.10 -38.12 -28.10
CA SER A 137 9.94 -36.93 -28.00
C SER A 137 10.73 -36.66 -29.28
N ALA A 138 10.15 -36.99 -30.44
CA ALA A 138 10.75 -36.86 -31.76
C ALA A 138 11.15 -35.41 -32.07
N ASN A 139 12.44 -35.17 -32.35
CA ASN A 139 12.99 -33.86 -32.71
C ASN A 139 12.75 -33.57 -34.19
N ASP A 140 12.96 -34.55 -35.07
CA ASP A 140 12.55 -34.49 -36.48
C ASP A 140 11.08 -34.07 -36.61
N GLY A 141 10.19 -34.71 -35.84
CA GLY A 141 8.76 -34.35 -35.82
C GLY A 141 8.51 -32.88 -35.47
N CYS A 142 9.22 -32.32 -34.48
CA CYS A 142 9.10 -30.91 -34.13
C CYS A 142 9.58 -29.98 -35.27
N ILE A 143 10.70 -30.30 -35.91
CA ILE A 143 11.27 -29.48 -36.99
C ILE A 143 10.38 -29.54 -38.24
N ILE A 144 9.85 -30.72 -38.58
CA ILE A 144 8.88 -30.89 -39.69
C ILE A 144 7.64 -30.03 -39.46
N ILE A 145 7.07 -30.07 -38.26
CA ILE A 145 5.93 -29.23 -37.88
C ILE A 145 6.32 -27.75 -37.99
N ALA A 146 7.47 -27.36 -37.45
CA ALA A 146 7.91 -25.98 -37.42
C ALA A 146 8.07 -25.38 -38.82
N GLU A 147 8.77 -26.10 -39.70
CA GLU A 147 9.00 -25.70 -41.08
C GLU A 147 7.69 -25.69 -41.89
N GLY A 148 6.80 -26.67 -41.72
CA GLY A 148 5.56 -26.66 -42.48
C GLY A 148 4.53 -25.63 -42.02
N ILE A 149 4.54 -25.21 -40.74
CA ILE A 149 3.64 -24.17 -40.22
C ILE A 149 4.19 -22.77 -40.52
N ALA A 150 5.48 -22.54 -40.30
CA ALA A 150 6.06 -21.20 -40.31
C ALA A 150 7.11 -20.97 -41.41
N GLY A 151 7.40 -21.97 -42.24
CA GLY A 151 8.44 -21.93 -43.27
C GLY A 151 9.86 -22.19 -42.75
N SER A 152 10.16 -21.84 -41.50
CA SER A 152 11.44 -22.13 -40.84
C SER A 152 11.28 -22.33 -39.33
N GLU A 153 12.29 -22.93 -38.70
CA GLU A 153 12.27 -23.15 -37.24
C GLU A 153 12.39 -21.83 -36.46
N GLU A 154 13.13 -20.84 -36.97
CA GLU A 154 13.27 -19.53 -36.35
C GLU A 154 11.95 -18.76 -36.36
N ALA A 155 11.23 -18.80 -37.49
CA ALA A 155 9.90 -18.20 -37.60
C ALA A 155 8.91 -18.90 -36.65
N PHE A 156 9.03 -20.23 -36.51
CA PHE A 156 8.21 -20.99 -35.57
C PHE A 156 8.54 -20.66 -34.11
N ALA A 157 9.81 -20.47 -33.76
CA ALA A 157 10.21 -20.04 -32.41
C ALA A 157 9.62 -18.68 -32.05
N GLN A 158 9.52 -17.75 -33.03
CA GLN A 158 8.83 -16.48 -32.82
C GLN A 158 7.33 -16.69 -32.52
N LEU A 159 6.66 -17.59 -33.24
CA LEU A 159 5.27 -17.97 -32.93
C LEU A 159 5.15 -18.60 -31.54
N MET A 160 6.08 -19.47 -31.14
CA MET A 160 6.11 -20.03 -29.79
C MET A 160 6.20 -18.93 -28.74
N ASN A 161 7.04 -17.91 -28.93
CA ASN A 161 7.19 -16.80 -27.99
C ASN A 161 5.96 -15.87 -27.99
N ASP A 162 5.35 -15.61 -29.14
CA ASP A 162 4.10 -14.85 -29.24
C ASP A 162 2.96 -15.57 -28.50
N ARG A 163 2.86 -16.89 -28.69
CA ARG A 163 1.89 -17.73 -27.97
C ARG A 163 2.19 -17.80 -26.48
N ALA A 164 3.46 -18.02 -26.08
CA ALA A 164 3.90 -18.04 -24.69
C ALA A 164 3.49 -16.73 -23.97
N ARG A 165 3.73 -15.57 -24.59
CA ARG A 165 3.26 -14.28 -24.09
C ARG A 165 1.73 -14.21 -23.99
N ALA A 166 1.02 -14.67 -25.02
CA ALA A 166 -0.45 -14.65 -25.04
C ALA A 166 -1.11 -15.54 -23.96
N ILE A 167 -0.42 -16.59 -23.50
CA ILE A 167 -0.92 -17.49 -22.43
C ILE A 167 -0.30 -17.19 -21.06
N GLY A 168 0.48 -16.11 -20.93
CA GLY A 168 1.02 -15.63 -19.65
C GLY A 168 2.36 -16.24 -19.21
N MET A 169 3.09 -16.93 -20.09
CA MET A 169 4.43 -17.47 -19.81
C MET A 169 5.51 -16.40 -19.99
N THR A 170 5.60 -15.45 -19.04
CA THR A 170 6.46 -14.27 -19.16
C THR A 170 7.93 -14.52 -18.79
N GLY A 171 8.24 -15.64 -18.14
CA GLY A 171 9.61 -16.01 -17.74
C GLY A 171 10.33 -16.94 -18.72
N SER A 172 9.69 -17.29 -19.84
CA SER A 172 10.17 -18.30 -20.80
C SER A 172 10.53 -17.67 -22.14
N ASN A 173 11.57 -18.20 -22.79
CA ASN A 173 12.00 -17.83 -24.13
C ASN A 173 12.40 -19.07 -24.92
N PHE A 174 11.78 -19.26 -26.07
CA PHE A 174 12.02 -20.37 -26.99
C PHE A 174 12.84 -19.89 -28.19
N VAL A 175 13.87 -20.67 -28.55
CA VAL A 175 14.75 -20.38 -29.69
C VAL A 175 14.60 -21.44 -30.78
N ASN A 176 14.11 -22.63 -30.43
CA ASN A 176 13.82 -23.71 -31.36
C ASN A 176 12.60 -24.53 -30.91
N SER A 177 12.11 -25.39 -31.80
CA SER A 177 10.90 -26.21 -31.60
C SER A 177 11.13 -27.47 -30.77
N THR A 178 12.40 -27.83 -30.54
CA THR A 178 12.80 -29.13 -29.98
C THR A 178 13.20 -29.03 -28.51
N GLY A 179 13.71 -27.87 -28.09
CA GLY A 179 14.37 -27.69 -26.80
C GLY A 179 15.83 -28.15 -26.77
N LEU A 180 16.44 -28.36 -27.94
CA LEU A 180 17.90 -28.59 -28.03
C LEU A 180 18.67 -27.36 -27.51
N PRO A 181 19.87 -27.54 -26.93
CA PRO A 181 20.64 -26.43 -26.37
C PRO A 181 20.84 -25.30 -27.39
N ALA A 182 20.45 -24.08 -27.01
CA ALA A 182 20.61 -22.86 -27.78
C ALA A 182 20.72 -21.67 -26.82
N ASP A 183 21.52 -20.66 -27.19
CA ASP A 183 21.71 -19.48 -26.37
C ASP A 183 20.41 -18.70 -26.19
N GLY A 184 20.09 -18.33 -24.96
CA GLY A 184 18.85 -17.63 -24.60
C GLY A 184 17.61 -18.53 -24.45
N GLN A 185 17.69 -19.84 -24.76
CA GLN A 185 16.57 -20.75 -24.61
C GLN A 185 16.34 -21.14 -23.14
N THR A 186 15.21 -20.71 -22.57
CA THR A 186 14.91 -20.86 -21.14
C THR A 186 13.42 -21.06 -20.89
N VAL A 187 13.10 -21.77 -19.81
CA VAL A 187 11.74 -21.86 -19.25
C VAL A 187 11.80 -21.77 -17.73
N THR A 188 10.65 -21.53 -17.09
CA THR A 188 10.50 -21.64 -15.64
C THR A 188 9.58 -22.79 -15.27
N ILE A 189 9.68 -23.30 -14.04
CA ILE A 189 8.76 -24.34 -13.55
C ILE A 189 7.32 -23.81 -13.51
N ARG A 190 7.13 -22.54 -13.12
CA ARG A 190 5.83 -21.90 -13.11
C ARG A 190 5.20 -21.87 -14.50
N ASP A 191 5.94 -21.43 -15.50
CA ASP A 191 5.44 -21.34 -16.89
C ASP A 191 5.08 -22.71 -17.46
N LEU A 192 5.84 -23.77 -17.12
CA LEU A 192 5.52 -25.14 -17.54
C LEU A 192 4.20 -25.65 -16.92
N VAL A 193 3.91 -25.26 -15.68
CA VAL A 193 2.63 -25.58 -15.03
C VAL A 193 1.49 -24.78 -15.67
N THR A 194 1.69 -23.49 -15.92
CA THR A 194 0.73 -22.63 -16.65
C THR A 194 0.40 -23.20 -18.02
N LEU A 195 1.42 -23.59 -18.79
CA LEU A 195 1.27 -24.23 -20.10
C LEU A 195 0.45 -25.51 -20.00
N THR A 196 0.73 -26.35 -19.00
CA THR A 196 0.01 -27.61 -18.80
C THR A 196 -1.46 -27.39 -18.47
N GLN A 197 -1.76 -26.46 -17.56
CA GLN A 197 -3.14 -26.08 -17.23
C GLN A 197 -3.88 -25.52 -18.46
N HIS A 198 -3.22 -24.64 -19.21
CA HIS A 198 -3.78 -24.09 -20.45
C HIS A 198 -4.13 -25.19 -21.44
N MET A 199 -3.22 -26.14 -21.68
CA MET A 199 -3.45 -27.24 -22.62
C MET A 199 -4.59 -28.16 -22.17
N GLN A 200 -4.68 -28.49 -20.89
CA GLN A 200 -5.77 -29.31 -20.34
C GLN A 200 -7.14 -28.64 -20.49
N ARG A 201 -7.21 -27.33 -20.24
CA ARG A 201 -8.46 -26.57 -20.27
C ARG A 201 -8.93 -26.25 -21.69
N THR A 202 -8.00 -25.83 -22.56
CA THR A 202 -8.32 -25.28 -23.89
C THR A 202 -8.39 -26.36 -24.96
N TYR A 203 -7.62 -27.44 -24.80
CA TYR A 203 -7.45 -28.49 -25.81
C TYR A 203 -7.69 -29.91 -25.25
N PRO A 204 -8.75 -30.17 -24.47
CA PRO A 204 -8.97 -31.49 -23.85
C PRO A 204 -9.03 -32.64 -24.88
N GLU A 205 -9.53 -32.39 -26.09
CA GLU A 205 -9.60 -33.34 -27.19
C GLU A 205 -8.22 -33.78 -27.72
N PHE A 206 -7.21 -32.91 -27.63
CA PHE A 206 -5.84 -33.17 -28.07
C PHE A 206 -4.94 -33.56 -26.89
N TYR A 207 -5.27 -33.11 -25.68
CA TYR A 207 -4.58 -33.50 -24.44
C TYR A 207 -4.51 -35.02 -24.27
N ARG A 208 -5.53 -35.76 -24.74
CA ARG A 208 -5.59 -37.23 -24.68
C ARG A 208 -4.35 -37.93 -25.25
N TYR A 209 -3.63 -37.33 -26.21
CA TYR A 209 -2.42 -37.92 -26.78
C TYR A 209 -1.31 -38.13 -25.72
N TYR A 210 -1.26 -37.30 -24.67
CA TYR A 210 -0.30 -37.44 -23.57
C TYR A 210 -0.56 -38.68 -22.70
N SER A 211 -1.75 -39.27 -22.78
CA SER A 211 -2.12 -40.49 -22.07
C SER A 211 -1.82 -41.76 -22.86
N GLU A 212 -1.42 -41.67 -24.13
CA GLU A 212 -1.06 -42.83 -24.94
C GLU A 212 0.21 -43.50 -24.38
N THR A 213 0.13 -44.80 -24.07
CA THR A 213 1.25 -45.55 -23.47
C THR A 213 2.28 -46.02 -24.49
N GLU A 214 1.86 -46.16 -25.74
CA GLU A 214 2.70 -46.59 -26.87
C GLU A 214 2.12 -46.10 -28.19
N PHE A 215 2.99 -45.95 -29.19
CA PHE A 215 2.66 -45.53 -30.55
C PHE A 215 3.41 -46.42 -31.54
N THR A 216 2.76 -46.84 -32.63
CA THR A 216 3.38 -47.64 -33.68
C THR A 216 3.55 -46.78 -34.92
N TRP A 217 4.81 -46.57 -35.33
CA TRP A 217 5.17 -45.80 -36.51
C TRP A 217 6.12 -46.61 -37.38
N ASN A 218 5.86 -46.64 -38.69
CA ASN A 218 6.65 -47.40 -39.67
C ASN A 218 6.88 -48.87 -39.27
N GLY A 219 5.85 -49.52 -38.71
CA GLY A 219 5.91 -50.89 -38.21
C GLY A 219 6.66 -51.08 -36.88
N ILE A 220 7.22 -50.02 -36.30
CA ILE A 220 7.99 -50.04 -35.05
C ILE A 220 7.12 -49.51 -33.91
N ARG A 221 6.83 -50.39 -32.95
CA ARG A 221 6.11 -50.01 -31.73
C ARG A 221 7.07 -49.40 -30.71
N GLN A 222 6.78 -48.18 -30.28
CA GLN A 222 7.61 -47.44 -29.35
C GLN A 222 6.79 -46.97 -28.13
N ARG A 223 7.40 -47.04 -26.94
CA ARG A 223 6.73 -46.75 -25.66
C ARG A 223 6.86 -45.28 -25.27
N ASN A 224 5.84 -44.74 -24.61
CA ASN A 224 5.88 -43.39 -24.07
C ASN A 224 7.01 -43.24 -23.04
N ARG A 225 7.77 -42.15 -23.16
CA ARG A 225 8.90 -41.85 -22.27
C ARG A 225 8.47 -41.40 -20.87
N ASN A 226 7.23 -40.96 -20.68
CA ASN A 226 6.72 -40.60 -19.36
C ASN A 226 6.64 -41.84 -18.44
N PRO A 227 7.45 -41.92 -17.38
CA PRO A 227 7.44 -43.08 -16.50
C PRO A 227 6.15 -43.21 -15.68
N LEU A 228 5.43 -42.11 -15.42
CA LEU A 228 4.26 -42.07 -14.54
C LEU A 228 3.08 -42.87 -15.10
N LEU A 229 2.92 -42.93 -16.42
CA LEU A 229 1.83 -43.65 -17.10
C LEU A 229 1.81 -45.16 -16.77
N ARG A 230 2.96 -45.72 -16.35
CA ARG A 230 3.11 -47.16 -16.04
C ARG A 230 3.06 -47.47 -14.54
N MET A 231 2.87 -46.46 -13.69
CA MET A 231 2.95 -46.60 -12.23
C MET A 231 1.61 -46.89 -11.55
N ASP A 232 0.52 -46.98 -12.32
CA ASP A 232 -0.86 -47.20 -11.82
C ASP A 232 -1.28 -46.19 -10.74
N ILE A 233 -0.93 -44.92 -10.95
CA ILE A 233 -1.24 -43.80 -10.04
C ILE A 233 -2.35 -42.88 -10.58
N GLY A 234 -2.96 -43.22 -11.72
CA GLY A 234 -3.91 -42.35 -12.43
C GLY A 234 -3.23 -41.25 -13.25
N ALA A 235 -1.99 -41.47 -13.70
CA ALA A 235 -1.25 -40.50 -14.51
C ALA A 235 -1.79 -40.45 -15.94
N ASP A 236 -1.91 -39.25 -16.49
CA ASP A 236 -2.44 -39.01 -17.84
C ASP A 236 -1.59 -38.03 -18.66
N GLY A 237 -0.43 -37.62 -18.14
CA GLY A 237 0.59 -36.82 -18.81
C GLY A 237 1.80 -36.57 -17.90
N MET A 238 2.81 -35.78 -18.29
CA MET A 238 2.98 -35.14 -19.59
C MET A 238 4.35 -35.53 -20.17
N LYS A 239 5.38 -34.72 -19.97
CA LYS A 239 6.65 -34.78 -20.70
C LYS A 239 7.84 -34.86 -19.75
N THR A 240 8.92 -35.47 -20.23
CA THR A 240 10.20 -35.56 -19.53
C THR A 240 11.26 -34.73 -20.27
N GLY A 241 12.18 -34.14 -19.53
CA GLY A 241 13.36 -33.44 -20.04
C GLY A 241 14.65 -34.00 -19.43
N PHE A 242 15.75 -33.83 -20.15
CA PHE A 242 17.10 -34.10 -19.66
C PHE A 242 18.09 -33.21 -20.40
N THR A 243 18.96 -32.53 -19.65
CA THR A 243 20.22 -32.00 -20.17
C THR A 243 21.34 -32.30 -19.19
N GLU A 244 22.59 -32.32 -19.66
CA GLU A 244 23.75 -32.45 -18.77
C GLU A 244 23.85 -31.28 -17.77
N ALA A 245 23.44 -30.07 -18.19
CA ALA A 245 23.52 -28.86 -17.38
C ALA A 245 22.45 -28.77 -16.27
N SER A 246 21.22 -29.24 -16.53
CA SER A 246 20.06 -29.10 -15.64
C SER A 246 19.56 -30.42 -15.05
N GLY A 247 20.19 -31.54 -15.38
CA GLY A 247 19.80 -32.87 -14.92
C GLY A 247 18.45 -33.31 -15.51
N TYR A 248 17.76 -34.16 -14.76
CA TYR A 248 16.48 -34.75 -15.15
C TYR A 248 15.30 -33.89 -14.69
N ALA A 249 14.34 -33.69 -15.59
CA ALA A 249 13.14 -32.89 -15.38
C ALA A 249 11.88 -33.63 -15.83
N ILE A 250 10.74 -33.28 -15.24
CA ILE A 250 9.43 -33.86 -15.56
C ILE A 250 8.32 -32.84 -15.35
N VAL A 251 7.35 -32.86 -16.24
CA VAL A 251 6.01 -32.32 -16.03
C VAL A 251 5.05 -33.52 -16.05
N GLY A 252 4.36 -33.74 -14.94
CA GLY A 252 3.45 -34.85 -14.72
C GLY A 252 2.04 -34.37 -14.39
N SER A 253 1.04 -35.16 -14.77
CA SER A 253 -0.36 -34.95 -14.40
C SER A 253 -0.97 -36.26 -13.91
N VAL A 254 -1.75 -36.18 -12.84
CA VAL A 254 -2.56 -37.29 -12.32
C VAL A 254 -4.00 -36.81 -12.13
N ALA A 255 -4.95 -37.64 -12.55
CA ALA A 255 -6.36 -37.49 -12.24
C ALA A 255 -6.83 -38.71 -11.41
N ARG A 256 -7.08 -38.49 -10.12
CA ARG A 256 -7.45 -39.56 -9.18
C ARG A 256 -8.38 -39.03 -8.10
N SER A 257 -9.37 -39.84 -7.72
CA SER A 257 -10.33 -39.50 -6.66
C SER A 257 -11.06 -38.17 -6.86
N GLY A 258 -11.40 -37.83 -8.11
CA GLY A 258 -12.05 -36.57 -8.46
C GLY A 258 -11.15 -35.33 -8.39
N ARG A 259 -9.85 -35.49 -8.12
CA ARG A 259 -8.86 -34.41 -8.09
C ARG A 259 -7.85 -34.58 -9.21
N ARG A 260 -7.41 -33.45 -9.78
CA ARG A 260 -6.37 -33.40 -10.80
C ARG A 260 -5.21 -32.58 -10.27
N MET A 261 -4.00 -33.13 -10.36
CA MET A 261 -2.78 -32.45 -9.93
C MET A 261 -1.76 -32.41 -11.04
N ILE A 262 -1.02 -31.31 -11.09
CA ILE A 262 0.14 -31.11 -11.96
C ILE A 262 1.36 -31.01 -11.08
N VAL A 263 2.40 -31.78 -11.42
CA VAL A 263 3.72 -31.68 -10.82
C VAL A 263 4.72 -31.27 -11.90
N ALA A 264 5.57 -30.29 -11.61
CA ALA A 264 6.68 -29.92 -12.47
C ALA A 264 7.96 -29.87 -11.63
N MET A 265 9.03 -30.53 -12.08
CA MET A 265 10.28 -30.67 -11.32
C MET A 265 11.49 -30.67 -12.24
N SER A 266 12.62 -30.13 -11.78
CA SER A 266 13.91 -30.13 -12.48
C SER A 266 15.09 -30.24 -11.51
N GLY A 267 16.27 -30.60 -12.03
CA GLY A 267 17.50 -30.71 -11.25
C GLY A 267 17.67 -32.04 -10.51
N LEU A 268 17.10 -33.13 -11.03
CA LEU A 268 17.25 -34.48 -10.46
C LEU A 268 18.44 -35.21 -11.09
N ASP A 269 19.06 -36.14 -10.36
CA ASP A 269 20.33 -36.78 -10.75
C ASP A 269 20.16 -38.00 -11.66
N SER A 270 18.97 -38.61 -11.70
CA SER A 270 18.71 -39.81 -12.51
C SER A 270 17.26 -39.94 -12.97
N GLU A 271 17.03 -40.72 -14.03
CA GLU A 271 15.67 -41.07 -14.49
C GLU A 271 14.83 -41.75 -13.41
N ARG A 272 15.47 -42.61 -12.60
CA ARG A 272 14.81 -43.32 -11.49
C ARG A 272 14.36 -42.33 -10.41
N GLN A 273 15.27 -41.43 -9.99
CA GLN A 273 14.96 -40.42 -8.98
C GLN A 273 13.86 -39.46 -9.47
N ARG A 274 13.92 -39.04 -10.75
CA ARG A 274 12.85 -38.24 -11.38
C ARG A 274 11.48 -38.89 -11.26
N ALA A 275 11.40 -40.19 -11.55
CA ALA A 275 10.15 -40.92 -11.54
C ALA A 275 9.62 -41.14 -10.10
N GLU A 276 10.50 -41.51 -9.18
CA GLU A 276 10.16 -41.76 -7.76
C GLU A 276 9.71 -40.48 -7.05
N GLU A 277 10.43 -39.37 -7.23
CA GLU A 277 10.10 -38.10 -6.54
C GLU A 277 8.83 -37.45 -7.09
N ALA A 278 8.61 -37.51 -8.40
CA ALA A 278 7.35 -37.04 -8.98
C ALA A 278 6.15 -37.82 -8.43
N ARG A 279 6.25 -39.16 -8.37
CA ARG A 279 5.21 -40.01 -7.76
C ARG A 279 4.99 -39.66 -6.29
N LYS A 280 6.07 -39.55 -5.50
CA LYS A 280 6.00 -39.24 -4.07
C LYS A 280 5.32 -37.90 -3.80
N MET A 281 5.63 -36.87 -4.60
CA MET A 281 5.04 -35.54 -4.46
C MET A 281 3.55 -35.54 -4.80
N LEU A 282 3.16 -36.23 -5.88
CA LEU A 282 1.74 -36.41 -6.26
C LEU A 282 0.95 -37.18 -5.19
N ASP A 283 1.49 -38.30 -4.69
CA ASP A 283 0.86 -39.11 -3.64
C ASP A 283 0.70 -38.30 -2.34
N TRP A 284 1.68 -37.45 -2.01
CA TRP A 284 1.62 -36.55 -0.86
C TRP A 284 0.53 -35.48 -1.01
N GLY A 285 0.47 -34.78 -2.16
CA GLY A 285 -0.53 -33.73 -2.40
C GLY A 285 -1.98 -34.25 -2.31
N ILE A 286 -2.24 -35.48 -2.77
CA ILE A 286 -3.57 -36.09 -2.68
C ILE A 286 -3.98 -36.36 -1.22
N ARG A 287 -3.03 -36.73 -0.35
CA ARG A 287 -3.32 -37.18 1.03
C ARG A 287 -3.24 -36.09 2.08
N ALA A 288 -2.38 -35.10 1.89
CA ALA A 288 -2.03 -34.13 2.93
C ALA A 288 -2.96 -32.90 3.00
N PHE A 289 -3.93 -32.78 2.08
CA PHE A 289 -4.75 -31.59 1.91
C PHE A 289 -6.25 -31.88 1.79
N GLU A 290 -7.06 -31.02 2.38
CA GLU A 290 -8.53 -31.03 2.31
C GLU A 290 -9.10 -29.72 1.73
N PRO A 291 -10.23 -29.76 1.01
CA PRO A 291 -10.85 -28.56 0.46
C PRO A 291 -11.50 -27.71 1.56
N HIS A 292 -11.34 -26.40 1.45
CA HIS A 292 -11.94 -25.41 2.34
C HIS A 292 -12.46 -24.23 1.54
N SER A 293 -13.74 -23.90 1.71
CA SER A 293 -14.36 -22.73 1.09
C SER A 293 -13.98 -21.49 1.89
N LEU A 294 -13.30 -20.53 1.26
CA LEU A 294 -12.89 -19.29 1.92
C LEU A 294 -13.86 -18.14 1.70
N PHE A 295 -14.32 -17.96 0.47
CA PHE A 295 -15.17 -16.85 0.08
C PHE A 295 -16.25 -17.32 -0.91
N ASP A 296 -17.45 -16.77 -0.77
CA ASP A 296 -18.53 -17.00 -1.71
C ASP A 296 -18.41 -16.04 -2.92
N ALA A 297 -19.05 -16.41 -4.04
CA ALA A 297 -19.06 -15.56 -5.22
C ALA A 297 -19.73 -14.22 -4.93
N GLY A 298 -19.07 -13.11 -5.29
CA GLY A 298 -19.59 -11.76 -5.10
C GLY A 298 -19.45 -11.19 -3.69
N GLU A 299 -18.88 -11.95 -2.73
CA GLU A 299 -18.55 -11.46 -1.39
C GLU A 299 -17.50 -10.34 -1.45
N GLU A 300 -17.72 -9.24 -0.73
CA GLU A 300 -16.74 -8.15 -0.63
C GLU A 300 -15.58 -8.56 0.29
N ILE A 301 -14.37 -8.57 -0.27
CA ILE A 301 -13.16 -9.08 0.42
C ILE A 301 -12.35 -7.95 1.04
N GLY A 302 -12.45 -6.74 0.48
CA GLY A 302 -11.80 -5.57 1.04
C GLY A 302 -11.96 -4.34 0.16
N ASN A 303 -11.06 -3.37 0.31
CA ASN A 303 -11.11 -2.10 -0.39
C ASN A 303 -9.75 -1.76 -1.02
N VAL A 304 -9.78 -1.27 -2.26
CA VAL A 304 -8.63 -0.79 -3.02
C VAL A 304 -8.67 0.73 -3.09
N ARG A 305 -7.53 1.41 -2.98
CA ARG A 305 -7.49 2.88 -3.04
C ARG A 305 -7.65 3.37 -4.47
N LEU A 306 -8.51 4.37 -4.62
CA LEU A 306 -8.70 5.09 -5.86
C LEU A 306 -7.92 6.40 -5.87
N TYR A 307 -7.55 6.84 -7.06
CA TYR A 307 -6.91 8.12 -7.33
C TYR A 307 -7.82 8.98 -8.19
N GLY A 308 -8.03 10.23 -7.79
CA GLY A 308 -8.86 11.17 -8.54
C GLY A 308 -10.35 10.81 -8.55
N GLY A 309 -10.82 9.94 -7.66
CA GLY A 309 -12.22 9.53 -7.52
C GLY A 309 -13.01 10.33 -6.49
N GLU A 310 -14.33 10.44 -6.64
CA GLU A 310 -15.26 10.96 -5.62
C GLU A 310 -15.14 10.15 -4.32
N ALA A 311 -14.90 8.84 -4.44
CA ALA A 311 -14.60 7.94 -3.34
C ALA A 311 -13.09 7.66 -3.28
N ALA A 312 -12.53 7.64 -2.07
CA ALA A 312 -11.12 7.35 -1.85
C ALA A 312 -10.76 5.85 -2.03
N THR A 313 -11.76 4.98 -2.08
CA THR A 313 -11.60 3.53 -2.26
C THR A 313 -12.75 2.91 -3.05
N ALA A 314 -12.48 1.82 -3.77
CA ALA A 314 -13.47 0.92 -4.33
C ALA A 314 -13.48 -0.40 -3.53
N PRO A 315 -14.65 -0.91 -3.10
CA PRO A 315 -14.75 -2.27 -2.59
C PRO A 315 -14.43 -3.26 -3.71
N VAL A 316 -13.79 -4.37 -3.35
CA VAL A 316 -13.41 -5.43 -4.28
C VAL A 316 -13.95 -6.79 -3.84
N ARG A 317 -14.28 -7.62 -4.82
CA ARG A 317 -14.89 -8.95 -4.65
C ARG A 317 -14.30 -9.97 -5.62
N LEU A 318 -14.54 -11.25 -5.35
CA LEU A 318 -14.29 -12.32 -6.33
C LEU A 318 -15.49 -12.51 -7.26
N ALA A 319 -15.23 -12.77 -8.54
CA ALA A 319 -16.28 -13.14 -9.51
C ALA A 319 -16.85 -14.55 -9.26
N GLU A 320 -15.99 -15.48 -8.83
CA GLU A 320 -16.30 -16.89 -8.60
C GLU A 320 -16.00 -17.29 -7.14
N PRO A 321 -16.66 -18.32 -6.59
CA PRO A 321 -16.39 -18.75 -5.21
C PRO A 321 -14.98 -19.32 -5.10
N LEU A 322 -14.27 -18.99 -4.02
CA LEU A 322 -12.90 -19.44 -3.82
C LEU A 322 -12.82 -20.59 -2.81
N THR A 323 -12.53 -21.77 -3.34
CA THR A 323 -12.16 -22.95 -2.56
C THR A 323 -10.67 -23.21 -2.70
N ILE A 324 -9.97 -23.35 -1.57
CA ILE A 324 -8.54 -23.72 -1.55
C ILE A 324 -8.34 -25.07 -0.88
N LEU A 325 -7.19 -25.68 -1.12
CA LEU A 325 -6.76 -26.88 -0.42
C LEU A 325 -5.87 -26.54 0.76
N MET A 326 -6.35 -26.76 1.98
CA MET A 326 -5.58 -26.50 3.19
C MET A 326 -4.86 -27.76 3.67
N PRO A 327 -3.63 -27.63 4.20
CA PRO A 327 -2.92 -28.74 4.80
C PRO A 327 -3.66 -29.24 6.05
N LEU A 328 -3.70 -30.57 6.24
CA LEU A 328 -4.38 -31.20 7.38
C LEU A 328 -3.77 -30.78 8.74
N THR A 329 -2.50 -30.38 8.75
CA THR A 329 -1.75 -29.93 9.93
C THR A 329 -1.21 -28.51 9.72
N GLY A 330 -1.23 -27.66 10.75
CA GLY A 330 -0.68 -26.30 10.68
C GLY A 330 -1.63 -25.24 10.11
N ARG A 331 -2.93 -25.33 10.41
CA ARG A 331 -3.98 -24.42 9.89
C ARG A 331 -3.83 -22.95 10.34
N ASP A 332 -3.09 -22.69 11.41
CA ASP A 332 -3.01 -21.37 12.07
C ASP A 332 -2.07 -20.35 11.37
N THR A 333 -1.52 -20.68 10.19
CA THR A 333 -0.53 -19.83 9.48
C THR A 333 -1.03 -19.28 8.14
N MET A 334 -2.32 -19.37 7.84
CA MET A 334 -2.88 -18.81 6.61
C MET A 334 -2.97 -17.28 6.70
N ARG A 335 -2.49 -16.58 5.66
CA ARG A 335 -2.59 -15.12 5.54
C ARG A 335 -3.10 -14.74 4.15
N ALA A 336 -4.15 -13.94 4.09
CA ALA A 336 -4.66 -13.34 2.85
C ALA A 336 -4.23 -11.87 2.73
N GLN A 337 -3.84 -11.43 1.54
CA GLN A 337 -3.45 -10.05 1.25
C GLN A 337 -4.07 -9.60 -0.06
N ILE A 338 -4.63 -8.38 -0.07
CA ILE A 338 -5.06 -7.71 -1.29
C ILE A 338 -3.87 -6.92 -1.84
N VAL A 339 -3.45 -7.26 -3.05
CA VAL A 339 -2.34 -6.65 -3.78
C VAL A 339 -2.90 -5.93 -5.00
N PHE A 340 -2.49 -4.67 -5.21
CA PHE A 340 -2.94 -3.86 -6.34
C PHE A 340 -1.88 -2.84 -6.72
N ASP A 341 -1.85 -2.46 -7.99
CA ASP A 341 -0.96 -1.42 -8.51
C ASP A 341 -1.59 -0.06 -8.25
N GLY A 342 -1.32 0.48 -7.05
CA GLY A 342 -2.05 1.61 -6.50
C GLY A 342 -1.33 2.97 -6.60
N PRO A 343 -2.11 4.07 -6.51
CA PRO A 343 -3.57 4.10 -6.40
C PRO A 343 -4.28 3.99 -7.77
N VAL A 344 -5.38 3.22 -7.83
CA VAL A 344 -6.12 2.91 -9.07
C VAL A 344 -6.87 4.16 -9.57
N PRO A 345 -6.64 4.64 -10.80
CA PRO A 345 -7.28 5.87 -11.28
C PRO A 345 -8.79 5.69 -11.43
N ALA A 346 -9.56 6.67 -10.96
CA ALA A 346 -10.99 6.78 -11.28
C ALA A 346 -11.18 7.42 -12.67
N PRO A 347 -12.28 7.09 -13.39
CA PRO A 347 -13.37 6.22 -12.96
C PRO A 347 -13.02 4.72 -13.03
N VAL A 348 -13.63 3.94 -12.13
CA VAL A 348 -13.67 2.47 -12.20
C VAL A 348 -15.13 2.03 -12.31
N GLU A 349 -15.39 1.03 -13.14
CA GLU A 349 -16.71 0.42 -13.30
C GLU A 349 -16.83 -0.87 -12.47
N ALA A 350 -18.06 -1.26 -12.13
CA ALA A 350 -18.27 -2.54 -11.44
C ALA A 350 -17.88 -3.71 -12.35
N GLY A 351 -17.05 -4.63 -11.86
CA GLY A 351 -16.49 -5.74 -12.62
C GLY A 351 -15.05 -5.49 -13.13
N ASP A 352 -14.51 -4.28 -13.00
CA ASP A 352 -13.14 -4.02 -13.44
C ASP A 352 -12.14 -4.78 -12.54
N PRO A 353 -11.19 -5.56 -13.10
CA PRO A 353 -10.15 -6.22 -12.31
C PRO A 353 -9.14 -5.17 -11.83
N ILE A 354 -9.24 -4.78 -10.55
CA ILE A 354 -8.46 -3.68 -9.97
C ILE A 354 -7.51 -4.13 -8.85
N ALA A 355 -7.55 -5.40 -8.47
CA ALA A 355 -6.68 -5.99 -7.47
C ALA A 355 -6.53 -7.50 -7.63
N ARG A 356 -5.69 -8.09 -6.78
CA ARG A 356 -5.47 -9.53 -6.65
C ARG A 356 -5.47 -9.93 -5.19
N LEU A 357 -6.01 -11.10 -4.90
CA LEU A 357 -5.99 -11.75 -3.60
C LEU A 357 -4.85 -12.76 -3.58
N HIS A 358 -3.83 -12.49 -2.77
CA HIS A 358 -2.75 -13.44 -2.50
C HIS A 358 -3.01 -14.18 -1.20
N ILE A 359 -3.04 -15.51 -1.25
CA ILE A 359 -3.19 -16.38 -0.09
C ILE A 359 -1.87 -17.08 0.15
N TYR A 360 -1.38 -16.98 1.38
CA TYR A 360 -0.14 -17.59 1.84
C TYR A 360 -0.41 -18.66 2.89
N PHE A 361 0.37 -19.74 2.85
CA PHE A 361 0.51 -20.68 3.96
C PHE A 361 1.90 -20.53 4.57
N GLY A 362 1.99 -19.90 5.73
CA GLY A 362 3.28 -19.41 6.24
C GLY A 362 3.84 -18.31 5.32
N ASP A 363 5.03 -18.52 4.78
CA ASP A 363 5.70 -17.58 3.87
C ASP A 363 5.52 -17.93 2.38
N GLU A 364 4.94 -19.10 2.06
CA GLU A 364 4.76 -19.55 0.68
C GLU A 364 3.41 -19.10 0.10
N LEU A 365 3.43 -18.59 -1.14
CA LEU A 365 2.22 -18.23 -1.88
C LEU A 365 1.50 -19.51 -2.32
N ALA A 366 0.30 -19.72 -1.76
CA ALA A 366 -0.54 -20.89 -2.00
C ALA A 366 -1.57 -20.65 -3.12
N HIS A 367 -2.09 -19.44 -3.25
CA HIS A 367 -3.08 -19.13 -4.29
C HIS A 367 -3.08 -17.64 -4.64
N GLU A 368 -3.46 -17.34 -5.88
CA GLU A 368 -3.65 -15.98 -6.40
C GLU A 368 -4.97 -15.95 -7.18
N ALA A 369 -5.84 -15.01 -6.85
CA ALA A 369 -7.13 -14.81 -7.53
C ALA A 369 -7.34 -13.34 -7.87
N GLU A 370 -7.96 -13.05 -9.01
CA GLU A 370 -8.28 -11.68 -9.42
C GLU A 370 -9.45 -11.12 -8.60
N LEU A 371 -9.36 -9.84 -8.26
CA LEU A 371 -10.40 -9.12 -7.53
C LEU A 371 -10.95 -7.99 -8.38
N GLU A 372 -12.26 -8.01 -8.56
CA GLU A 372 -13.02 -7.04 -9.35
C GLU A 372 -13.61 -5.96 -8.46
N ALA A 373 -13.75 -4.74 -8.99
CA ALA A 373 -14.49 -3.67 -8.34
C ALA A 373 -15.95 -4.10 -8.11
N ALA A 374 -16.40 -4.11 -6.86
CA ALA A 374 -17.77 -4.51 -6.53
C ALA A 374 -18.80 -3.44 -6.96
N GLN A 375 -18.37 -2.18 -7.08
CA GLN A 375 -19.20 -1.06 -7.50
C GLN A 375 -18.38 -0.04 -8.30
N ALA A 376 -19.08 0.75 -9.13
CA ALA A 376 -18.45 1.85 -9.86
C ALA A 376 -18.08 3.00 -8.91
N ALA A 377 -16.97 3.69 -9.23
CA ALA A 377 -16.56 4.92 -8.55
C ALA A 377 -16.15 5.98 -9.58
N ARG A 378 -16.74 7.17 -9.47
CA ARG A 378 -16.58 8.28 -10.40
C ARG A 378 -15.35 9.12 -10.09
N ALA A 379 -14.86 9.89 -11.06
CA ALA A 379 -13.80 10.88 -10.85
C ALA A 379 -14.30 12.11 -10.04
N HIS A 380 -13.42 12.75 -9.25
CA HIS A 380 -13.70 14.00 -8.53
C HIS A 380 -14.10 15.11 -9.51
N GLY A 381 -15.31 15.63 -9.36
CA GLY A 381 -15.70 16.92 -9.95
C GLY A 381 -15.31 18.08 -9.04
N HIS A 382 -14.88 19.20 -9.61
CA HIS A 382 -14.75 20.49 -8.92
C HIS A 382 -15.91 21.43 -9.28
N ASP A 383 -16.28 22.34 -8.37
CA ASP A 383 -17.44 23.22 -8.51
C ASP A 383 -17.20 24.46 -9.39
N GLY A 384 -15.93 24.79 -9.67
CA GLY A 384 -15.51 25.85 -10.60
C GLY A 384 -15.26 25.32 -12.01
N LEU A 385 -15.01 26.23 -12.96
CA LEU A 385 -14.69 25.89 -14.35
C LEU A 385 -13.22 26.20 -14.64
N PHE A 386 -12.43 25.20 -15.02
CA PHE A 386 -11.02 25.34 -15.36
C PHE A 386 -10.80 25.36 -16.87
N ILE A 387 -10.39 26.51 -17.42
CA ILE A 387 -10.12 26.69 -18.85
C ILE A 387 -8.65 27.07 -19.06
N THR A 388 -7.97 26.37 -19.97
CA THR A 388 -6.59 26.72 -20.38
C THR A 388 -6.57 27.22 -21.82
N PHE A 389 -5.64 28.13 -22.10
CA PHE A 389 -5.35 28.60 -23.45
C PHE A 389 -3.96 28.17 -23.85
N GLU A 390 -3.88 27.49 -25.00
CA GLU A 390 -2.67 26.89 -25.52
C GLU A 390 -2.42 27.32 -26.96
N GLY A 391 -1.19 27.16 -27.44
CA GLY A 391 -0.80 27.48 -28.81
C GLY A 391 0.54 28.21 -28.91
N GLY A 392 0.95 28.47 -30.16
CA GLY A 392 2.23 29.07 -30.51
C GLY A 392 2.46 30.48 -29.97
N GLU A 393 3.62 31.05 -30.28
CA GLU A 393 3.94 32.43 -29.87
C GLU A 393 3.17 33.44 -30.73
N GLY A 394 2.72 34.55 -30.13
CA GLY A 394 2.00 35.60 -30.87
C GLY A 394 0.57 35.28 -31.35
N VAL A 395 0.01 34.13 -30.98
CA VAL A 395 -1.35 33.70 -31.40
C VAL A 395 -2.49 34.46 -30.72
N GLY A 396 -2.20 35.25 -29.67
CA GLY A 396 -3.17 36.12 -29.01
C GLY A 396 -3.84 35.54 -27.75
N LYS A 397 -3.23 34.53 -27.09
CA LYS A 397 -3.74 33.89 -25.86
C LYS A 397 -4.15 34.92 -24.79
N SER A 398 -3.23 35.78 -24.37
CA SER A 398 -3.49 36.76 -23.31
C SER A 398 -4.58 37.77 -23.69
N THR A 399 -4.74 38.10 -24.98
CA THR A 399 -5.85 38.93 -25.47
C THR A 399 -7.19 38.21 -25.31
N GLN A 400 -7.27 36.94 -25.72
CA GLN A 400 -8.51 36.15 -25.61
C GLN A 400 -8.88 35.86 -24.16
N ILE A 401 -7.90 35.57 -23.30
CA ILE A 401 -8.10 35.39 -21.87
C ILE A 401 -8.72 36.65 -21.26
N ARG A 402 -8.18 37.84 -21.56
CA ARG A 402 -8.73 39.11 -21.06
C ARG A 402 -10.16 39.35 -21.53
N LEU A 403 -10.42 39.20 -22.83
CA LEU A 403 -11.77 39.37 -23.38
C LEU A 403 -12.79 38.40 -22.77
N LEU A 404 -12.39 37.14 -22.55
CA LEU A 404 -13.25 36.14 -21.92
C LEU A 404 -13.46 36.45 -20.43
N ALA A 405 -12.42 36.86 -19.71
CA ALA A 405 -12.50 37.24 -18.31
C ALA A 405 -13.47 38.41 -18.11
N ASP A 406 -13.33 39.48 -18.89
CA ASP A 406 -14.21 40.64 -18.86
C ASP A 406 -15.66 40.23 -19.12
N ARG A 407 -15.89 39.39 -20.14
CA ARG A 407 -17.23 38.92 -20.51
C ARG A 407 -17.88 38.02 -19.47
N LEU A 408 -17.11 37.17 -18.78
CA LEU A 408 -17.59 36.31 -17.71
C LEU A 408 -17.88 37.11 -16.45
N ALA A 409 -17.04 38.10 -16.13
CA ALA A 409 -17.26 39.02 -15.01
C ALA A 409 -18.54 39.86 -15.22
N GLU A 410 -18.78 40.39 -16.43
CA GLU A 410 -20.04 41.07 -16.79
C GLU A 410 -21.28 40.20 -16.55
N ARG A 411 -21.14 38.89 -16.63
CA ARG A 411 -22.22 37.91 -16.42
C ARG A 411 -22.32 37.43 -14.97
N GLY A 412 -21.54 38.01 -14.06
CA GLY A 412 -21.58 37.71 -12.63
C GLY A 412 -20.79 36.46 -12.21
N HIS A 413 -19.93 35.93 -13.07
CA HIS A 413 -19.03 34.84 -12.69
C HIS A 413 -17.78 35.39 -11.99
N ALA A 414 -17.35 34.75 -10.90
CA ALA A 414 -16.05 35.03 -10.30
C ALA A 414 -14.96 34.42 -11.18
N VAL A 415 -14.05 35.25 -11.70
CA VAL A 415 -13.01 34.81 -12.64
C VAL A 415 -11.63 35.02 -12.05
N ARG A 416 -10.79 33.99 -12.10
CA ARG A 416 -9.37 34.03 -11.76
C ARG A 416 -8.55 33.87 -13.04
N VAL A 417 -7.74 34.87 -13.37
CA VAL A 417 -6.78 34.79 -14.49
C VAL A 417 -5.38 34.52 -13.93
N SER A 418 -4.67 33.58 -14.53
CA SER A 418 -3.26 33.28 -14.21
C SER A 418 -2.46 32.81 -15.44
N ARG A 419 -1.18 32.48 -15.26
CA ARG A 419 -0.26 32.06 -16.34
C ARG A 419 0.81 31.09 -15.85
N GLU A 420 1.36 30.29 -16.75
CA GLU A 420 2.53 29.45 -16.47
C GLU A 420 3.73 29.71 -17.42
N PRO A 421 4.97 29.57 -16.91
CA PRO A 421 5.34 29.41 -15.50
C PRO A 421 5.14 30.74 -14.76
N GLY A 422 4.59 30.73 -13.55
CA GLY A 422 4.30 31.92 -12.74
C GLY A 422 2.96 31.83 -11.99
N GLY A 423 2.47 32.98 -11.50
CA GLY A 423 1.15 33.07 -10.85
C GLY A 423 1.15 32.86 -9.32
N THR A 424 2.25 32.37 -8.75
CA THR A 424 2.49 32.26 -7.31
C THR A 424 3.90 32.74 -6.95
N PRO A 425 4.18 33.13 -5.69
CA PRO A 425 5.54 33.50 -5.30
C PRO A 425 6.59 32.40 -5.57
N GLY A 426 6.23 31.12 -5.38
CA GLY A 426 7.10 29.98 -5.68
C GLY A 426 7.31 29.79 -7.18
N ALA A 427 6.24 29.82 -7.98
CA ALA A 427 6.33 29.70 -9.43
C ALA A 427 7.03 30.90 -10.08
N GLU A 428 6.92 32.12 -9.53
CA GLU A 428 7.67 33.30 -10.00
C GLU A 428 9.18 33.16 -9.69
N ALA A 429 9.55 32.58 -8.53
CA ALA A 429 10.95 32.28 -8.23
C ALA A 429 11.55 31.26 -9.23
N VAL A 430 10.79 30.22 -9.56
CA VAL A 430 11.20 29.25 -10.59
C VAL A 430 11.22 29.90 -11.98
N ARG A 431 10.25 30.77 -12.28
CA ARG A 431 10.20 31.54 -13.53
C ARG A 431 11.46 32.40 -13.72
N HIS A 432 11.96 33.03 -12.67
CA HIS A 432 13.21 33.80 -12.75
C HIS A 432 14.40 32.93 -13.18
N VAL A 433 14.50 31.70 -12.66
CA VAL A 433 15.53 30.73 -13.09
C VAL A 433 15.31 30.26 -14.52
N LEU A 434 14.05 30.06 -14.92
CA LEU A 434 13.68 29.66 -16.29
C LEU A 434 13.84 30.78 -17.35
N LEU A 435 14.03 32.04 -16.94
CA LEU A 435 14.24 33.18 -17.84
C LEU A 435 15.69 33.65 -17.88
N ASP A 436 16.55 33.17 -16.97
CA ASP A 436 17.97 33.50 -16.95
C ASP A 436 18.75 32.55 -17.88
N GLU A 437 19.19 33.06 -19.05
CA GLU A 437 19.92 32.28 -20.05
C GLU A 437 21.22 31.66 -19.50
N ALA A 438 21.93 32.38 -18.63
CA ALA A 438 23.21 31.90 -18.08
C ALA A 438 23.01 30.77 -17.05
N ALA A 439 21.88 30.78 -16.34
CA ALA A 439 21.50 29.71 -15.41
C ALA A 439 21.05 28.44 -16.14
N LEU A 440 20.44 28.58 -17.33
CA LEU A 440 19.84 27.48 -18.09
C LEU A 440 20.79 26.74 -19.03
N GLU A 441 21.87 27.37 -19.53
CA GLU A 441 22.85 26.68 -20.39
C GLU A 441 23.50 25.44 -19.72
N GLY A 442 23.41 25.32 -18.38
CA GLY A 442 23.84 24.15 -17.62
C GLY A 442 22.76 23.09 -17.33
N PHE A 443 21.49 23.33 -17.66
CA PHE A 443 20.38 22.44 -17.34
C PHE A 443 19.91 21.67 -18.59
N GLY A 444 19.97 20.34 -18.54
CA GLY A 444 19.43 19.48 -19.61
C GLY A 444 17.89 19.51 -19.67
N PRO A 445 17.27 19.04 -20.77
CA PRO A 445 15.81 19.09 -20.98
C PRO A 445 14.98 18.47 -19.84
N ALA A 446 15.49 17.43 -19.20
CA ALA A 446 14.82 16.76 -18.08
C ALA A 446 14.72 17.65 -16.83
N LEU A 447 15.74 18.46 -16.55
CA LEU A 447 15.74 19.37 -15.41
C LEU A 447 14.85 20.60 -15.68
N GLU A 448 14.83 21.08 -16.93
CA GLU A 448 13.88 22.11 -17.34
C GLU A 448 12.44 21.63 -17.13
N ALA A 449 12.10 20.41 -17.57
CA ALA A 449 10.78 19.82 -17.37
C ALA A 449 10.42 19.66 -15.88
N LEU A 450 11.39 19.29 -15.02
CA LEU A 450 11.21 19.22 -13.57
C LEU A 450 10.91 20.60 -12.95
N LEU A 451 11.58 21.66 -13.41
CA LEU A 451 11.33 23.02 -12.94
C LEU A 451 9.94 23.52 -13.37
N PHE A 452 9.53 23.25 -14.60
CA PHE A 452 8.14 23.51 -15.04
C PHE A 452 7.12 22.72 -14.22
N ALA A 453 7.38 21.45 -13.94
CA ALA A 453 6.52 20.61 -13.09
C ALA A 453 6.43 21.15 -11.65
N ALA A 454 7.53 21.63 -11.08
CA ALA A 454 7.57 22.23 -9.75
C ALA A 454 6.78 23.55 -9.70
N ALA A 455 6.98 24.44 -10.68
CA ALA A 455 6.23 25.69 -10.79
C ALA A 455 4.72 25.44 -10.95
N ARG A 456 4.35 24.43 -11.74
CA ARG A 456 2.96 24.03 -11.95
C ARG A 456 2.32 23.45 -10.69
N SER A 457 3.03 22.58 -9.97
CA SER A 457 2.52 22.03 -8.71
C SER A 457 2.20 23.13 -7.71
N ASP A 458 3.10 24.11 -7.57
CA ASP A 458 2.88 25.27 -6.71
C ASP A 458 1.66 26.10 -7.17
N HIS A 459 1.54 26.33 -8.48
CA HIS A 459 0.42 27.06 -9.08
C HIS A 459 -0.92 26.33 -8.90
N VAL A 460 -0.95 25.01 -9.05
CA VAL A 460 -2.13 24.18 -8.84
C VAL A 460 -2.58 24.24 -7.39
N GLU A 461 -1.69 24.04 -6.44
CA GLU A 461 -2.04 23.95 -5.02
C GLU A 461 -2.38 25.32 -4.41
N GLN A 462 -1.72 26.40 -4.83
CA GLN A 462 -1.95 27.71 -4.24
C GLN A 462 -3.04 28.54 -4.95
N VAL A 463 -3.26 28.34 -6.25
CA VAL A 463 -4.17 29.21 -7.04
C VAL A 463 -5.30 28.40 -7.65
N ILE A 464 -5.00 27.40 -8.49
CA ILE A 464 -6.01 26.75 -9.33
C ILE A 464 -6.99 25.95 -8.46
N ARG A 465 -6.49 24.99 -7.67
CA ARG A 465 -7.34 24.11 -6.83
C ARG A 465 -8.16 24.90 -5.81
N PRO A 466 -7.60 25.88 -5.07
CA PRO A 466 -8.40 26.70 -4.16
C PRO A 466 -9.47 27.54 -4.87
N ALA A 467 -9.19 28.07 -6.06
CA ALA A 467 -10.16 28.85 -6.83
C ALA A 467 -11.30 27.98 -7.36
N LEU A 468 -10.99 26.78 -7.89
CA LEU A 468 -12.00 25.82 -8.34
C LEU A 468 -12.87 25.32 -7.17
N ALA A 469 -12.28 25.09 -6.00
CA ALA A 469 -13.02 24.71 -4.79
C ALA A 469 -13.98 25.82 -4.29
N ARG A 470 -13.73 27.09 -4.65
CA ARG A 470 -14.64 28.21 -4.37
C ARG A 470 -15.69 28.43 -5.47
N GLY A 471 -15.71 27.60 -6.51
CA GLY A 471 -16.61 27.77 -7.65
C GLY A 471 -16.19 28.88 -8.63
N GLU A 472 -14.94 29.36 -8.58
CA GLU A 472 -14.44 30.36 -9.54
C GLU A 472 -14.17 29.74 -10.92
N THR A 473 -14.34 30.52 -11.99
CA THR A 473 -13.82 30.17 -13.31
C THR A 473 -12.35 30.55 -13.38
N VAL A 474 -11.47 29.57 -13.56
CA VAL A 474 -10.03 29.76 -13.64
C VAL A 474 -9.59 29.74 -15.11
N LEU A 475 -8.99 30.83 -15.59
CA LEU A 475 -8.44 30.97 -16.94
C LEU A 475 -6.91 31.02 -16.86
N VAL A 476 -6.21 30.09 -17.50
CA VAL A 476 -4.74 30.02 -17.44
C VAL A 476 -4.11 30.12 -18.83
N ASP A 477 -3.13 31.02 -18.98
CA ASP A 477 -2.23 31.09 -20.13
C ASP A 477 -1.13 30.02 -19.98
N ARG A 478 -1.27 28.92 -20.75
CA ARG A 478 -0.44 27.70 -20.76
C ARG A 478 -0.54 26.83 -19.49
N PHE A 479 -0.54 25.51 -19.66
CA PHE A 479 -0.59 24.52 -18.59
C PHE A 479 0.16 23.22 -18.99
N MET A 480 -0.41 22.04 -18.74
CA MET A 480 0.21 20.73 -19.00
C MET A 480 0.54 20.46 -20.48
N ASP A 481 -0.29 20.92 -21.42
CA ASP A 481 -0.12 20.65 -22.85
C ASP A 481 1.11 21.38 -23.41
N SER A 482 1.41 22.57 -22.89
CA SER A 482 2.67 23.25 -23.17
C SER A 482 3.89 22.41 -22.77
N THR A 483 3.88 21.66 -21.66
CA THR A 483 5.03 20.79 -21.31
C THR A 483 5.18 19.61 -22.26
N ARG A 484 4.06 19.00 -22.67
CA ARG A 484 4.06 17.90 -23.65
C ARG A 484 4.66 18.34 -25.00
N VAL A 485 4.34 19.56 -25.45
CA VAL A 485 4.81 20.09 -26.74
C VAL A 485 6.25 20.58 -26.68
N TYR A 486 6.61 21.40 -25.69
CA TYR A 486 7.90 22.08 -25.65
C TYR A 486 9.01 21.19 -25.11
N GLN A 487 8.78 20.43 -24.03
CA GLN A 487 9.81 19.58 -23.43
C GLN A 487 9.68 18.11 -23.87
N GLY A 488 8.47 17.62 -24.16
CA GLY A 488 8.26 16.26 -24.69
C GLY A 488 8.68 16.14 -26.15
N VAL A 489 7.89 16.73 -27.07
CA VAL A 489 8.11 16.59 -28.52
C VAL A 489 9.32 17.39 -29.01
N SER A 490 9.48 18.63 -28.56
CA SER A 490 10.59 19.48 -29.01
C SER A 490 11.88 19.28 -28.20
N GLY A 491 11.80 18.64 -27.02
CA GLY A 491 12.93 18.41 -26.11
C GLY A 491 13.42 16.96 -26.05
N ASP A 492 12.83 16.05 -26.83
CA ASP A 492 13.18 14.63 -26.95
C ASP A 492 13.22 13.87 -25.60
N LEU A 493 12.25 14.15 -24.72
CA LEU A 493 12.13 13.46 -23.43
C LEU A 493 11.31 12.18 -23.54
N ASP A 494 11.71 11.18 -22.73
CA ASP A 494 10.98 9.92 -22.59
C ASP A 494 9.50 10.20 -22.22
N PRO A 495 8.52 9.66 -22.99
CA PRO A 495 7.10 9.87 -22.72
C PRO A 495 6.65 9.38 -21.33
N GLY A 496 7.26 8.31 -20.81
CA GLY A 496 6.97 7.79 -19.47
C GLY A 496 7.40 8.77 -18.37
N PHE A 497 8.56 9.41 -18.54
CA PHE A 497 9.03 10.47 -17.66
C PHE A 497 8.11 11.70 -17.68
N VAL A 498 7.69 12.17 -18.86
CA VAL A 498 6.76 13.30 -18.99
C VAL A 498 5.41 12.99 -18.33
N ALA A 499 4.88 11.78 -18.53
CA ALA A 499 3.64 11.33 -17.88
C ALA A 499 3.77 11.26 -16.34
N ALA A 500 4.93 10.84 -15.83
CA ALA A 500 5.21 10.83 -14.39
C ALA A 500 5.27 12.24 -13.81
N LEU A 501 5.96 13.18 -14.48
CA LEU A 501 6.01 14.58 -14.07
C LEU A 501 4.63 15.24 -14.08
N GLU A 502 3.84 14.99 -15.12
CA GLU A 502 2.48 15.50 -15.22
C GLU A 502 1.65 15.03 -14.02
N ARG A 503 1.59 13.71 -13.78
CA ARG A 503 0.84 13.12 -12.67
C ARG A 503 1.16 13.76 -11.32
N VAL A 504 2.45 14.01 -11.06
CA VAL A 504 2.91 14.66 -9.81
C VAL A 504 2.57 16.15 -9.80
N ALA A 505 2.75 16.85 -10.92
CA ALA A 505 2.58 18.30 -10.99
C ALA A 505 1.12 18.75 -10.91
N ILE A 506 0.20 18.04 -11.57
CA ILE A 506 -1.21 18.47 -11.63
C ILE A 506 -2.08 17.82 -10.54
N HIS A 507 -1.64 16.70 -9.98
CA HIS A 507 -2.35 15.96 -8.91
C HIS A 507 -3.87 15.83 -9.20
N GLY A 508 -4.20 15.36 -10.41
CA GLY A 508 -5.57 15.14 -10.89
C GLY A 508 -6.33 16.39 -11.36
N THR A 509 -5.74 17.58 -11.27
CA THR A 509 -6.38 18.85 -11.68
C THR A 509 -6.20 19.07 -13.18
N VAL A 510 -7.11 18.51 -13.98
CA VAL A 510 -7.13 18.67 -15.45
C VAL A 510 -8.10 19.79 -15.87
N PRO A 511 -7.84 20.51 -16.97
CA PRO A 511 -8.79 21.50 -17.49
C PRO A 511 -10.10 20.87 -17.96
N ASP A 512 -11.24 21.53 -17.71
CA ASP A 512 -12.53 21.17 -18.33
C ASP A 512 -12.55 21.48 -19.82
N LEU A 513 -11.80 22.51 -20.23
CA LEU A 513 -11.70 22.98 -21.59
C LEU A 513 -10.31 23.55 -21.87
N THR A 514 -9.67 23.08 -22.93
CA THR A 514 -8.43 23.65 -23.44
C THR A 514 -8.68 24.26 -24.81
N ILE A 515 -8.50 25.57 -24.93
CA ILE A 515 -8.65 26.31 -26.18
C ILE A 515 -7.28 26.45 -26.82
N ILE A 516 -7.09 25.75 -27.95
CA ILE A 516 -5.85 25.78 -28.71
C ILE A 516 -6.00 26.81 -29.84
N LEU A 517 -5.25 27.90 -29.74
CA LEU A 517 -5.21 28.95 -30.75
C LEU A 517 -4.22 28.59 -31.84
N ASP A 518 -4.77 28.24 -33.00
CA ASP A 518 -4.03 27.84 -34.19
C ASP A 518 -3.87 29.05 -35.14
N LEU A 519 -2.65 29.57 -35.21
CA LEU A 519 -2.25 30.62 -36.15
C LEU A 519 -1.00 30.15 -36.88
N ASP A 520 -0.88 30.60 -38.13
CA ASP A 520 0.34 30.44 -38.90
C ASP A 520 1.57 31.00 -38.14
N PRO A 521 2.68 30.23 -38.01
CA PRO A 521 3.85 30.67 -37.26
C PRO A 521 4.47 31.98 -37.74
N GLU A 522 4.49 32.25 -39.05
CA GLU A 522 5.07 33.48 -39.59
C GLU A 522 4.24 34.70 -39.15
N ALA A 523 2.91 34.57 -39.22
CA ALA A 523 1.99 35.59 -38.75
C ALA A 523 2.05 35.78 -37.22
N GLY A 524 2.26 34.69 -36.46
CA GLY A 524 2.44 34.73 -35.02
C GLY A 524 3.72 35.46 -34.60
N LEU A 525 4.85 35.12 -35.23
CA LEU A 525 6.15 35.74 -34.99
C LEU A 525 6.14 37.23 -35.33
N ALA A 526 5.59 37.60 -36.50
CA ALA A 526 5.46 39.00 -36.89
C ALA A 526 4.68 39.85 -35.86
N ARG A 527 3.65 39.27 -35.23
CA ARG A 527 2.89 39.91 -34.14
C ARG A 527 3.63 39.96 -32.81
N ALA A 528 4.51 38.99 -32.53
CA ALA A 528 5.37 39.00 -31.35
C ALA A 528 6.45 40.08 -31.49
N ASP A 529 7.09 40.15 -32.65
CA ASP A 529 8.18 41.10 -32.93
C ASP A 529 7.68 42.55 -32.93
N ALA A 530 6.50 42.81 -33.53
CA ALA A 530 5.88 44.13 -33.49
C ALA A 530 5.58 44.62 -32.05
N ARG A 531 5.32 43.72 -31.08
CA ARG A 531 5.10 44.06 -29.67
C ARG A 531 6.39 44.24 -28.86
N ARG A 532 7.48 43.60 -29.30
CA ARG A 532 8.81 43.70 -28.63
C ARG A 532 9.53 45.01 -28.94
N ALA A 533 9.22 45.65 -30.07
CA ALA A 533 9.78 46.95 -30.45
C ALA A 533 9.50 48.10 -29.44
N GLU A 534 8.57 47.91 -28.49
CA GLU A 534 8.20 48.90 -27.46
C GLU A 534 8.79 48.62 -26.06
N ASN A 535 9.51 47.52 -25.82
CA ASN A 535 10.04 47.16 -24.49
C ASN A 535 11.48 46.61 -24.56
N THR A 536 12.44 47.31 -23.93
CA THR A 536 13.89 47.00 -23.90
C THR A 536 14.25 45.88 -22.91
N ALA A 537 13.83 44.65 -23.21
CA ALA A 537 14.40 43.44 -22.59
C ALA A 537 14.50 42.34 -23.64
N GLN A 538 15.74 41.99 -24.02
CA GLN A 538 16.04 40.86 -24.90
C GLN A 538 15.66 39.55 -24.20
N ASP A 539 14.91 38.69 -24.90
CA ASP A 539 14.54 37.36 -24.43
C ASP A 539 14.75 36.32 -25.55
N ARG A 540 15.18 35.12 -25.16
CA ARG A 540 15.82 33.99 -25.89
C ARG A 540 15.22 33.52 -27.23
N PHE A 541 14.05 34.03 -27.64
CA PHE A 541 13.33 33.55 -28.82
C PHE A 541 13.86 34.10 -30.17
N GLU A 542 14.94 34.88 -30.17
CA GLU A 542 15.57 35.43 -31.39
C GLU A 542 16.42 34.40 -32.18
N LYS A 543 16.49 33.12 -31.75
CA LYS A 543 17.29 32.06 -32.42
C LYS A 543 16.50 30.86 -32.96
N GLU A 544 15.18 30.79 -32.78
CA GLU A 544 14.39 29.63 -33.22
C GLU A 544 13.88 29.78 -34.67
N THR A 545 14.03 28.74 -35.49
CA THR A 545 13.61 28.77 -36.89
C THR A 545 12.10 28.61 -37.03
N VAL A 546 11.52 29.11 -38.14
CA VAL A 546 10.09 28.90 -38.48
C VAL A 546 9.71 27.40 -38.43
N ALA A 547 10.63 26.51 -38.79
CA ALA A 547 10.42 25.06 -38.73
C ALA A 547 10.15 24.53 -37.31
N VAL A 548 10.79 25.10 -36.28
CA VAL A 548 10.55 24.72 -34.87
C VAL A 548 9.14 25.13 -34.43
N HIS A 549 8.69 26.32 -34.83
CA HIS A 549 7.33 26.78 -34.52
C HIS A 549 6.25 25.97 -35.26
N GLU A 550 6.52 25.53 -36.50
CA GLU A 550 5.61 24.65 -37.25
C GLU A 550 5.53 23.25 -36.62
N ALA A 551 6.65 22.70 -36.12
CA ALA A 551 6.65 21.44 -35.38
C ALA A 551 5.80 21.52 -34.09
N ARG A 552 5.93 22.63 -33.34
CA ARG A 552 5.11 22.88 -32.14
C ARG A 552 3.63 23.01 -32.48
N ARG A 553 3.28 23.71 -33.55
CA ARG A 553 1.90 23.82 -34.05
C ARG A 553 1.32 22.44 -34.37
N LYS A 554 2.07 21.58 -35.05
CA LYS A 554 1.67 20.21 -35.36
C LYS A 554 1.43 19.38 -34.09
N ALA A 555 2.30 19.51 -33.09
CA ALA A 555 2.15 18.81 -31.81
C ALA A 555 0.89 19.25 -31.04
N PHE A 556 0.58 20.55 -30.99
CA PHE A 556 -0.68 21.03 -30.40
C PHE A 556 -1.92 20.50 -31.13
N ARG A 557 -1.90 20.41 -32.46
CA ARG A 557 -2.99 19.79 -33.23
C ARG A 557 -3.17 18.31 -32.90
N ALA A 558 -2.08 17.56 -32.77
CA ALA A 558 -2.13 16.15 -32.40
C ALA A 558 -2.75 15.92 -31.02
N ILE A 559 -2.47 16.80 -30.04
CA ILE A 559 -3.13 16.77 -28.72
C ILE A 559 -4.63 17.02 -28.86
N ALA A 560 -5.04 17.99 -29.69
CA ALA A 560 -6.46 18.27 -29.92
C ALA A 560 -7.21 17.11 -30.56
N GLU A 561 -6.57 16.39 -31.48
CA GLU A 561 -7.12 15.21 -32.15
C GLU A 561 -7.22 14.01 -31.22
N ALA A 562 -6.23 13.83 -30.32
CA ALA A 562 -6.22 12.74 -29.35
C ALA A 562 -7.21 12.94 -28.18
N GLU A 563 -7.51 14.19 -27.82
CA GLU A 563 -8.35 14.54 -26.66
C GLU A 563 -9.53 15.48 -27.03
N PRO A 564 -10.45 15.06 -27.92
CA PRO A 564 -11.51 15.93 -28.47
C PRO A 564 -12.57 16.35 -27.44
N ASP A 565 -12.70 15.62 -26.33
CA ASP A 565 -13.64 15.96 -25.26
C ASP A 565 -13.15 17.10 -24.35
N ARG A 566 -11.83 17.34 -24.31
CA ARG A 566 -11.16 18.38 -23.52
C ARG A 566 -10.67 19.54 -24.38
N CYS A 567 -10.17 19.28 -25.58
CA CYS A 567 -9.49 20.26 -26.43
C CYS A 567 -10.39 20.79 -27.55
N ASN A 568 -10.34 22.11 -27.79
CA ASN A 568 -11.02 22.77 -28.90
C ASN A 568 -10.01 23.59 -29.73
N LEU A 569 -9.91 23.27 -31.03
CA LEU A 569 -9.14 24.05 -31.99
C LEU A 569 -9.95 25.30 -32.37
N GLY A 570 -9.43 26.48 -31.97
CA GLY A 570 -10.11 27.78 -32.07
C GLY A 570 -10.32 28.33 -33.49
N ALA A 571 -10.82 27.53 -34.42
CA ALA A 571 -11.44 28.02 -35.65
C ALA A 571 -12.89 28.39 -35.36
N CYS A 572 -13.32 29.59 -35.78
CA CYS A 572 -14.71 30.04 -35.70
C CYS A 572 -15.67 29.03 -36.37
N GLY A 573 -16.29 28.14 -35.59
CA GLY A 573 -17.30 27.22 -36.10
C GLY A 573 -17.66 26.10 -35.14
N ALA A 574 -18.93 26.07 -34.74
CA ALA A 574 -19.63 24.97 -34.05
C ALA A 574 -19.39 24.77 -32.52
N ALA A 575 -20.05 25.60 -31.71
CA ALA A 575 -20.41 25.24 -30.34
C ALA A 575 -21.93 24.99 -30.24
N ARG A 576 -22.35 23.72 -30.24
CA ARG A 576 -23.69 23.30 -29.80
C ARG A 576 -23.56 22.07 -28.93
N ARG A 577 -24.13 22.18 -27.71
CA ARG A 577 -24.34 21.18 -26.64
C ARG A 577 -23.37 21.33 -25.47
N ARG A 578 -23.83 21.97 -24.39
CA ARG A 578 -23.47 21.73 -22.97
C ARG A 578 -24.02 22.90 -22.14
N GLN A 579 -25.34 22.92 -21.93
CA GLN A 579 -26.00 23.93 -21.09
C GLN A 579 -27.01 23.24 -20.16
N GLN A 580 -26.55 22.26 -19.36
CA GLN A 580 -27.38 21.58 -18.36
C GLN A 580 -26.45 20.94 -17.30
N ARG A 581 -25.89 21.71 -16.37
CA ARG A 581 -25.26 21.11 -15.17
C ARG A 581 -25.03 22.04 -13.97
N TRP A 582 -25.16 23.36 -14.13
CA TRP A 582 -24.71 24.30 -13.10
C TRP A 582 -25.87 24.83 -12.27
N GLY A 583 -26.11 24.21 -11.12
CA GLY A 583 -27.12 24.64 -10.17
C GLY A 583 -26.84 24.14 -8.75
N LYS A 584 -26.29 25.06 -7.93
CA LYS A 584 -26.24 25.09 -6.46
C LYS A 584 -25.18 24.24 -5.73
N ARG A 585 -24.17 24.92 -5.18
CA ARG A 585 -23.89 24.98 -3.72
C ARG A 585 -22.73 25.95 -3.43
N PHE A 586 -22.79 26.59 -2.26
CA PHE A 586 -21.87 27.62 -1.75
C PHE A 586 -21.42 27.24 -0.32
N MET A 587 -20.15 27.60 0.00
CA MET A 587 -19.51 27.84 1.33
C MET A 587 -19.24 26.64 2.28
N THR A 588 -18.18 26.52 3.10
CA THR A 588 -16.87 27.18 3.41
C THR A 588 -16.09 26.24 4.37
N ASP A 589 -14.73 26.20 4.36
CA ASP A 589 -13.80 26.60 5.47
C ASP A 589 -12.34 26.06 5.31
N GLN A 590 -11.33 26.78 5.85
CA GLN A 590 -9.86 26.50 5.77
C GLN A 590 -9.37 25.56 6.91
N GLN A 591 -8.52 24.56 6.62
CA GLN A 591 -8.13 23.52 7.59
C GLN A 591 -6.71 23.68 8.20
N THR A 592 -6.60 23.50 9.52
CA THR A 592 -5.36 23.43 10.33
C THR A 592 -4.75 22.00 10.23
N PRO A 593 -3.42 21.81 10.31
CA PRO A 593 -2.84 20.46 10.22
C PRO A 593 -3.34 19.53 11.31
N GLU A 594 -3.72 18.32 10.92
CA GLU A 594 -4.19 17.28 11.82
C GLU A 594 -3.00 16.43 12.33
N TYR A 595 -2.82 16.41 13.64
CA TYR A 595 -1.82 15.63 14.38
C TYR A 595 -2.46 14.40 15.04
N HIS A 596 -1.64 13.48 15.54
CA HIS A 596 -2.10 12.22 16.16
C HIS A 596 -3.15 12.42 17.26
N ASP A 597 -3.09 13.54 17.97
CA ASP A 597 -3.98 13.83 19.09
C ASP A 597 -5.00 14.95 18.80
N THR A 598 -5.24 15.28 17.52
CA THR A 598 -6.20 16.32 17.11
C THR A 598 -7.64 15.86 17.33
N LEU A 599 -8.47 16.75 17.89
CA LEU A 599 -9.92 16.58 18.00
C LEU A 599 -10.62 17.41 16.93
N GLU A 600 -11.57 16.80 16.22
CA GLU A 600 -12.42 17.51 15.27
C GLU A 600 -13.22 18.62 15.96
N GLY A 601 -13.29 19.81 15.35
CA GLY A 601 -14.00 20.97 15.89
C GLY A 601 -13.31 21.67 17.08
N ILE A 602 -12.16 21.17 17.56
CA ILE A 602 -11.41 21.74 18.68
C ILE A 602 -10.04 22.23 18.19
N ALA A 603 -9.66 23.44 18.59
CA ALA A 603 -8.36 24.00 18.24
C ALA A 603 -7.22 23.13 18.79
N PRO A 604 -6.24 22.69 17.97
CA PRO A 604 -5.09 21.94 18.46
C PRO A 604 -4.20 22.80 19.37
N PRO A 605 -3.31 22.20 20.19
CA PRO A 605 -2.43 22.94 21.08
C PRO A 605 -1.60 24.05 20.42
N SER A 606 -1.22 23.88 19.14
CA SER A 606 -0.48 24.87 18.35
C SER A 606 -1.32 26.10 17.97
N ALA A 607 -2.64 25.95 17.89
CA ALA A 607 -3.60 27.01 17.55
C ALA A 607 -4.35 27.56 18.77
N SER A 608 -4.05 27.02 19.97
CA SER A 608 -4.65 27.50 21.21
C SER A 608 -4.23 28.93 21.51
N THR A 609 -5.21 29.79 21.79
CA THR A 609 -4.99 31.21 22.11
C THR A 609 -4.91 31.46 23.62
N ARG A 610 -5.27 30.46 24.43
CA ARG A 610 -5.34 30.58 25.89
C ARG A 610 -4.83 29.32 26.58
N LEU A 611 -3.97 29.52 27.58
CA LEU A 611 -3.55 28.48 28.53
C LEU A 611 -4.28 28.73 29.85
N VAL A 612 -4.96 27.71 30.35
CA VAL A 612 -5.71 27.76 31.61
C VAL A 612 -4.93 27.01 32.69
N GLY A 613 -4.76 27.63 33.86
CA GLY A 613 -4.04 27.06 35.00
C GLY A 613 -2.53 26.94 34.81
N HIS A 614 -1.92 26.05 35.60
CA HIS A 614 -0.48 25.72 35.58
C HIS A 614 0.48 26.88 35.90
N GLU A 615 0.06 27.87 36.67
CA GLU A 615 0.85 29.06 36.97
C GLU A 615 2.23 28.72 37.57
N THR A 616 2.27 27.75 38.50
CA THR A 616 3.53 27.27 39.11
C THR A 616 4.44 26.59 38.10
N ALA A 617 3.90 25.76 37.21
CA ALA A 617 4.68 25.07 36.18
C ALA A 617 5.22 26.05 35.13
N VAL A 618 4.40 27.02 34.71
CA VAL A 618 4.80 28.09 33.79
C VAL A 618 5.91 28.95 34.37
N ALA A 619 5.81 29.35 35.65
CA ALA A 619 6.87 30.10 36.33
C ALA A 619 8.19 29.31 36.38
N GLN A 620 8.13 27.99 36.61
CA GLN A 620 9.29 27.11 36.56
C GLN A 620 9.89 27.02 35.14
N MET A 621 9.06 26.85 34.10
CA MET A 621 9.51 26.84 32.71
C MET A 621 10.27 28.13 32.37
N LEU A 622 9.70 29.29 32.71
CA LEU A 622 10.33 30.60 32.48
C LEU A 622 11.62 30.77 33.27
N SER A 623 11.68 30.27 34.51
CA SER A 623 12.92 30.25 35.31
C SER A 623 14.02 29.44 34.63
N ILE A 624 13.69 28.26 34.10
CA ILE A 624 14.65 27.35 33.44
C ILE A 624 15.18 27.95 32.13
N VAL A 625 14.31 28.58 31.33
CA VAL A 625 14.72 29.26 30.10
C VAL A 625 15.64 30.44 30.42
N ARG A 626 15.33 31.23 31.47
CA ARG A 626 16.17 32.36 31.91
C ARG A 626 17.54 31.95 32.41
N SER A 627 17.68 30.76 32.99
CA SER A 627 18.99 30.23 33.41
C SER A 627 19.81 29.64 32.26
N GLY A 628 19.31 29.71 31.01
CA GLY A 628 20.01 29.25 29.82
C GLY A 628 20.04 27.73 29.63
N HIS A 629 19.15 26.99 30.32
CA HIS A 629 19.02 25.55 30.06
C HIS A 629 18.34 25.31 28.71
N HIS A 630 18.87 24.35 27.96
CA HIS A 630 18.44 24.05 26.60
C HIS A 630 17.41 22.92 26.50
N ALA A 631 17.04 22.25 27.60
CA ALA A 631 16.09 21.13 27.55
C ALA A 631 15.17 21.07 28.79
N ILE A 632 13.86 21.04 28.53
CA ILE A 632 12.79 20.95 29.54
C ILE A 632 11.96 19.70 29.27
N LEU A 633 11.74 18.90 30.31
CA LEU A 633 10.83 17.76 30.31
C LEU A 633 9.54 18.15 31.04
N LEU A 634 8.44 18.24 30.30
CA LEU A 634 7.09 18.52 30.81
C LEU A 634 6.44 17.18 31.20
N ASP A 635 6.39 16.86 32.48
CA ASP A 635 5.92 15.58 33.02
C ASP A 635 4.55 15.73 33.71
N GLY A 636 3.65 14.76 33.50
CA GLY A 636 2.31 14.72 34.09
C GLY A 636 1.34 13.88 33.28
N GLU A 637 0.09 13.72 33.72
CA GLU A 637 -0.93 12.91 33.04
C GLU A 637 -1.27 13.42 31.62
N GLN A 638 -1.67 12.53 30.71
CA GLN A 638 -2.08 12.89 29.35
C GLN A 638 -3.27 13.85 29.36
N GLY A 639 -3.26 14.84 28.47
CA GLY A 639 -4.41 15.72 28.27
C GLY A 639 -4.60 16.87 29.27
N ILE A 640 -3.64 17.11 30.17
CA ILE A 640 -3.71 18.19 31.17
C ILE A 640 -3.27 19.59 30.65
N GLY A 641 -2.83 19.72 29.40
CA GLY A 641 -2.41 21.01 28.81
C GLY A 641 -0.90 21.24 28.67
N LYS A 642 -0.07 20.19 28.80
CA LYS A 642 1.40 20.28 28.65
C LYS A 642 1.83 20.77 27.27
N ALA A 643 1.26 20.20 26.21
CA ALA A 643 1.55 20.59 24.83
C ALA A 643 1.16 22.05 24.58
N THR A 644 0.01 22.47 25.09
CA THR A 644 -0.45 23.87 25.04
C THR A 644 0.56 24.80 25.70
N ALA A 645 1.05 24.46 26.90
CA ALA A 645 2.10 25.25 27.56
C ALA A 645 3.41 25.32 26.75
N ALA A 646 3.81 24.22 26.10
CA ALA A 646 4.97 24.18 25.22
C ALA A 646 4.83 25.13 24.02
N PHE A 647 3.69 25.11 23.33
CA PHE A 647 3.41 26.01 22.20
C PHE A 647 3.28 27.47 22.62
N HIS A 648 2.72 27.76 23.80
CA HIS A 648 2.68 29.12 24.35
C HIS A 648 4.08 29.66 24.64
N LEU A 649 4.96 28.86 25.23
CA LEU A 649 6.36 29.23 25.43
C LEU A 649 7.09 29.42 24.09
N ALA A 650 6.83 28.53 23.12
CA ALA A 650 7.40 28.65 21.78
C ALA A 650 6.97 29.95 21.11
N ASN A 651 5.68 30.29 21.11
CA ASN A 651 5.17 31.55 20.57
C ASN A 651 5.81 32.76 21.26
N ALA A 652 5.92 32.76 22.60
CA ALA A 652 6.54 33.86 23.34
C ALA A 652 8.01 34.07 22.94
N LEU A 653 8.78 33.00 22.79
CA LEU A 653 10.19 33.05 22.37
C LEU A 653 10.36 33.48 20.92
N LEU A 654 9.52 32.97 20.02
CA LEU A 654 9.59 33.23 18.60
C LEU A 654 9.13 34.65 18.24
N ASP A 655 8.14 35.19 18.95
CA ASP A 655 7.68 36.57 18.79
C ASP A 655 8.56 37.60 19.55
N GLY A 656 9.62 37.15 20.23
CA GLY A 656 10.56 38.03 20.93
C GLY A 656 9.98 38.69 22.19
N ALA A 657 9.00 38.04 22.83
CA ALA A 657 8.40 38.55 24.05
C ALA A 657 9.41 38.57 25.21
N SER A 658 9.32 39.60 26.05
CA SER A 658 10.14 39.71 27.25
C SER A 658 9.72 38.67 28.30
N LEU A 659 10.60 37.71 28.61
CA LEU A 659 10.37 36.67 29.63
C LEU A 659 10.60 37.16 31.07
N LYS A 660 10.48 38.47 31.32
CA LYS A 660 10.66 39.05 32.67
C LYS A 660 9.51 38.70 33.60
N ASP A 661 8.30 38.61 33.05
CA ASP A 661 7.09 38.27 33.80
C ASP A 661 7.05 36.77 34.16
N GLU A 662 6.36 36.43 35.26
CA GLU A 662 6.14 35.04 35.68
C GLU A 662 5.00 34.34 34.92
N ARG A 663 4.43 35.00 33.91
CA ARG A 663 3.31 34.50 33.10
C ARG A 663 3.67 34.52 31.62
N LEU A 664 3.19 33.52 30.88
CA LEU A 664 3.30 33.50 29.42
C LEU A 664 2.27 34.45 28.80
N PRO A 665 2.66 35.30 27.83
CA PRO A 665 1.71 36.10 27.07
C PRO A 665 0.77 35.20 26.27
N ALA A 666 -0.49 35.63 26.11
CA ALA A 666 -1.43 34.95 25.24
C ALA A 666 -0.98 35.11 23.76
N PRO A 667 -0.90 34.04 22.96
CA PRO A 667 -0.58 34.12 21.55
C PRO A 667 -1.58 35.02 20.83
N ASN A 668 -1.08 36.01 20.08
CA ASN A 668 -1.92 36.89 19.27
C ASN A 668 -2.23 36.20 17.93
N PRO A 669 -3.48 35.79 17.63
CA PRO A 669 -3.82 35.11 16.37
C PRO A 669 -3.55 35.95 15.11
N SER A 670 -3.48 37.28 15.28
CA SER A 670 -3.15 38.22 14.21
C SER A 670 -1.64 38.30 13.94
N SER A 671 -0.77 37.73 14.78
CA SER A 671 0.68 37.66 14.55
C SER A 671 1.01 36.66 13.43
N PRO A 672 1.82 37.03 12.41
CA PRO A 672 2.29 36.09 11.39
C PRO A 672 3.03 34.89 11.98
N GLY A 673 3.85 35.10 13.01
CA GLY A 673 4.59 34.03 13.69
C GLY A 673 3.65 33.01 14.34
N VAL A 674 2.65 33.49 15.07
CA VAL A 674 1.62 32.64 15.72
C VAL A 674 0.80 31.86 14.68
N ARG A 675 0.42 32.46 13.54
CA ARG A 675 -0.27 31.72 12.47
C ARG A 675 0.60 30.63 11.85
N GLN A 676 1.88 30.91 11.62
CA GLN A 676 2.83 29.92 11.12
C GLN A 676 3.05 28.78 12.13
N VAL A 677 3.08 29.07 13.43
CA VAL A 677 3.15 28.05 14.49
C VAL A 677 1.89 27.20 14.50
N ALA A 678 0.70 27.82 14.43
CA ALA A 678 -0.58 27.11 14.36
C ALA A 678 -0.66 26.17 13.15
N GLN A 679 -0.16 26.60 12.00
CA GLN A 679 -0.09 25.85 10.73
C GLN A 679 1.09 24.87 10.63
N GLY A 680 1.96 24.77 11.64
CA GLY A 680 3.12 23.88 11.62
C GLY A 680 4.20 24.26 10.60
N ALA A 681 4.25 25.53 10.16
CA ALA A 681 5.09 26.02 9.07
C ALA A 681 6.18 27.02 9.54
N HIS A 682 6.34 27.23 10.84
CA HIS A 682 7.29 28.23 11.37
C HIS A 682 8.75 27.78 11.20
N PRO A 683 9.64 28.58 10.58
CA PRO A 683 11.00 28.16 10.19
C PRO A 683 11.96 27.88 11.35
N ASN A 684 11.67 28.38 12.55
CA ASN A 684 12.46 28.12 13.77
C ASN A 684 11.76 27.18 14.78
N LEU A 685 10.70 26.47 14.38
CA LEU A 685 10.00 25.50 15.22
C LEU A 685 9.81 24.18 14.47
N ILE A 686 10.17 23.07 15.11
CA ILE A 686 9.80 21.73 14.63
C ILE A 686 9.02 20.99 15.71
N HIS A 687 7.88 20.43 15.32
CA HIS A 687 7.03 19.60 16.18
C HIS A 687 7.08 18.14 15.72
N LEU A 688 7.58 17.26 16.59
CA LEU A 688 7.67 15.83 16.36
C LEU A 688 6.54 15.14 17.11
N THR A 689 5.67 14.49 16.36
CA THR A 689 4.65 13.58 16.86
C THR A 689 4.64 12.33 15.98
N ARG A 690 3.77 11.36 16.28
CA ARG A 690 3.61 10.15 15.45
C ARG A 690 3.31 10.57 14.01
N PRO A 691 4.11 10.16 13.00
CA PRO A 691 3.86 10.55 11.61
C PRO A 691 2.64 9.81 11.07
N ARG A 692 1.99 10.34 10.03
CA ARG A 692 0.88 9.62 9.36
C ARG A 692 1.36 8.27 8.82
N ALA A 693 0.49 7.28 8.91
CA ALA A 693 0.76 5.98 8.31
C ALA A 693 0.85 6.14 6.79
N ALA A 694 1.85 5.50 6.16
CA ALA A 694 1.98 5.50 4.70
C ALA A 694 0.78 4.82 4.01
N THR A 695 0.01 4.05 4.79
CA THR A 695 -1.17 3.31 4.38
C THR A 695 -2.34 3.58 5.32
N GLY A 696 -3.44 4.17 4.81
CA GLY A 696 -4.70 4.37 5.56
C GLY A 696 -4.91 5.76 6.16
N THR A 697 -5.98 5.91 6.95
CA THR A 697 -6.40 7.13 7.66
C THR A 697 -5.99 7.03 9.13
N GLY A 698 -4.70 7.22 9.43
CA GLY A 698 -4.21 7.11 10.81
C GLY A 698 -2.75 7.50 10.96
N PHE A 699 -2.24 7.40 12.18
CA PHE A 699 -0.86 7.71 12.53
C PHE A 699 -0.10 6.42 12.87
N LYS A 700 1.23 6.42 12.65
CA LYS A 700 2.09 5.30 13.06
C LYS A 700 2.06 5.15 14.58
N THR A 701 2.36 3.96 15.07
CA THR A 701 2.34 3.65 16.52
C THR A 701 3.50 4.29 17.31
N ALA A 702 4.52 4.82 16.63
CA ALA A 702 5.71 5.36 17.26
C ALA A 702 6.31 6.53 16.45
N ILE A 703 7.04 7.42 17.14
CA ILE A 703 7.86 8.46 16.51
C ILE A 703 9.10 7.79 15.91
N THR A 704 9.19 7.73 14.59
CA THR A 704 10.24 6.93 13.92
C THR A 704 11.63 7.57 14.04
N ILE A 705 12.68 6.79 13.78
CA ILE A 705 14.05 7.31 13.75
C ILE A 705 14.23 8.38 12.66
N ASP A 706 13.48 8.29 11.56
CA ASP A 706 13.51 9.28 10.49
C ASP A 706 12.92 10.62 10.92
N GLU A 707 11.90 10.62 11.79
CA GLU A 707 11.40 11.87 12.41
C GLU A 707 12.49 12.54 13.26
N VAL A 708 13.26 11.76 14.02
CA VAL A 708 14.38 12.31 14.81
C VAL A 708 15.51 12.83 13.90
N ARG A 709 15.75 12.21 12.74
CA ARG A 709 16.70 12.73 11.75
C ARG A 709 16.27 14.09 11.17
N ARG A 710 14.96 14.35 11.04
CA ARG A 710 14.45 15.68 10.65
C ARG A 710 14.88 16.78 11.63
N VAL A 711 14.98 16.47 12.93
CA VAL A 711 15.51 17.41 13.94
C VAL A 711 16.96 17.72 13.67
N GLN A 712 17.78 16.70 13.39
CA GLN A 712 19.20 16.89 13.09
C GLN A 712 19.39 17.77 11.84
N HIS A 713 18.58 17.53 10.80
CA HIS A 713 18.58 18.37 9.60
C HIS A 713 18.14 19.81 9.90
N PHE A 714 17.01 19.98 10.60
CA PHE A 714 16.50 21.28 11.05
C PHE A 714 17.55 22.09 11.81
N LEU A 715 18.28 21.43 12.70
CA LEU A 715 19.33 22.03 13.50
C LEU A 715 20.63 22.30 12.73
N SER A 716 20.86 21.61 11.60
CA SER A 716 22.06 21.79 10.74
C SER A 716 21.95 22.96 9.76
N MET A 717 20.74 23.42 9.44
CA MET A 717 20.53 24.56 8.54
C MET A 717 21.06 25.86 9.17
N THR A 718 21.46 26.86 8.38
CA THR A 718 21.87 28.17 8.90
C THR A 718 20.66 28.89 9.50
N ALA A 719 20.70 29.24 10.79
CA ALA A 719 19.62 29.98 11.44
C ALA A 719 19.57 31.43 10.93
N SER A 720 18.36 31.99 10.81
CA SER A 720 18.21 33.45 10.76
C SER A 720 18.77 34.00 12.08
N VAL A 721 19.82 34.82 11.97
CA VAL A 721 20.49 35.43 13.12
C VAL A 721 19.45 36.13 14.00
N ASP A 722 19.53 35.93 15.34
CA ASP A 722 18.72 36.51 16.43
C ASP A 722 17.46 35.79 16.97
N ARG A 723 17.03 34.61 16.46
CA ARG A 723 15.88 33.88 17.07
C ARG A 723 16.24 32.47 17.54
N ALA A 724 15.61 32.03 18.64
CA ALA A 724 15.81 30.70 19.22
C ALA A 724 15.20 29.61 18.32
N ARG A 725 15.88 28.47 18.22
CA ARG A 725 15.36 27.25 17.57
C ARG A 725 14.68 26.36 18.57
N ILE A 726 13.45 25.97 18.27
CA ILE A 726 12.61 25.24 19.22
C ILE A 726 12.26 23.87 18.65
N VAL A 727 12.48 22.83 19.45
CA VAL A 727 12.15 21.45 19.12
C VAL A 727 11.13 20.96 20.15
N ILE A 728 9.91 20.65 19.70
CA ILE A 728 8.86 20.05 20.54
C ILE A 728 8.75 18.57 20.17
N VAL A 729 8.78 17.67 21.16
CA VAL A 729 8.55 16.23 20.98
C VAL A 729 7.35 15.80 21.82
N ASP A 730 6.26 15.37 21.17
CA ASP A 730 4.96 15.14 21.81
C ASP A 730 4.26 13.83 21.36
N PRO A 731 4.17 12.80 22.24
CA PRO A 731 4.92 12.63 23.48
C PRO A 731 6.29 11.97 23.25
N VAL A 732 7.28 12.37 24.03
CA VAL A 732 8.66 11.83 23.98
C VAL A 732 8.73 10.32 24.27
N GLY A 733 7.72 9.78 24.97
CA GLY A 733 7.62 8.34 25.28
C GLY A 733 7.31 7.45 24.08
N ASP A 734 6.81 8.02 22.98
CA ASP A 734 6.46 7.27 21.77
C ASP A 734 7.65 6.99 20.86
N MET A 735 8.85 7.43 21.25
CA MET A 735 10.08 7.09 20.53
C MET A 735 10.54 5.66 20.91
N PRO A 736 10.79 4.78 19.93
CA PRO A 736 11.49 3.54 20.19
C PRO A 736 12.91 3.85 20.66
N ARG A 737 13.54 2.91 21.38
CA ARG A 737 14.90 3.10 21.97
C ARG A 737 15.93 3.63 20.96
N GLY A 738 15.87 3.17 19.71
CA GLY A 738 16.76 3.65 18.64
C GLY A 738 16.60 5.15 18.32
N ALA A 739 15.36 5.63 18.24
CA ALA A 739 15.05 7.04 18.00
C ALA A 739 15.41 7.90 19.23
N ALA A 740 15.09 7.42 20.43
CA ALA A 740 15.46 8.08 21.69
C ALA A 740 16.99 8.25 21.82
N ASN A 741 17.77 7.22 21.46
CA ASN A 741 19.23 7.29 21.46
C ASN A 741 19.79 8.24 20.40
N ALA A 742 19.15 8.35 19.24
CA ALA A 742 19.56 9.27 18.19
C ALA A 742 19.41 10.76 18.61
N LEU A 743 18.44 11.06 19.47
CA LEU A 743 18.23 12.40 20.03
C LEU A 743 19.26 12.76 21.12
N LEU A 744 19.82 11.77 21.82
CA LEU A 744 20.75 12.01 22.94
C LEU A 744 21.97 12.84 22.55
N LYS A 745 22.57 12.58 21.38
CA LYS A 745 23.75 13.32 20.92
C LYS A 745 23.47 14.82 20.81
N THR A 746 22.28 15.17 20.32
CA THR A 746 21.85 16.56 20.14
C THR A 746 21.40 17.20 21.46
N LEU A 747 20.88 16.42 22.41
CA LEU A 747 20.56 16.89 23.76
C LEU A 747 21.83 17.11 24.61
N GLU A 748 22.92 16.38 24.34
CA GLU A 748 24.21 16.55 25.00
C GLU A 748 24.93 17.82 24.54
N GLU A 749 25.00 18.01 23.23
CA GLU A 749 25.71 19.12 22.59
C GLU A 749 24.76 19.85 21.64
N PRO A 750 23.79 20.63 22.17
CA PRO A 750 22.84 21.36 21.34
C PRO A 750 23.55 22.47 20.56
N PRO A 751 23.14 22.76 19.31
CA PRO A 751 23.59 23.96 18.61
C PRO A 751 23.22 25.23 19.36
N PHE A 752 23.97 26.31 19.11
CA PHE A 752 23.75 27.61 19.76
C PHE A 752 22.28 28.06 19.63
N ASN A 753 21.72 28.56 20.74
CA ASN A 753 20.35 29.09 20.82
C ASN A 753 19.23 28.07 20.50
N THR A 754 19.40 26.81 20.92
CA THR A 754 18.39 25.73 20.77
C THR A 754 17.68 25.42 22.09
N LEU A 755 16.35 25.25 22.06
CA LEU A 755 15.52 24.82 23.17
C LEU A 755 14.72 23.56 22.81
N PHE A 756 14.85 22.52 23.63
CA PHE A 756 14.08 21.28 23.56
C PHE A 756 12.94 21.29 24.60
N LEU A 757 11.72 21.04 24.13
CA LEU A 757 10.52 20.88 24.94
C LEU A 757 9.99 19.46 24.75
N LEU A 758 10.19 18.61 25.75
CA LEU A 758 9.83 17.19 25.68
C LEU A 758 8.58 16.95 26.51
N VAL A 759 7.48 16.51 25.90
CA VAL A 759 6.22 16.23 26.58
C VAL A 759 6.15 14.77 26.98
N SER A 760 5.96 14.46 28.26
CA SER A 760 5.83 13.08 28.77
C SER A 760 4.49 12.86 29.47
N HIS A 761 3.89 11.69 29.29
CA HIS A 761 2.64 11.29 29.97
C HIS A 761 2.89 10.43 31.23
N GLY A 762 4.14 10.37 31.68
CA GLY A 762 4.57 9.60 32.84
C GLY A 762 6.04 9.21 32.70
N SER A 763 6.87 9.68 33.63
CA SER A 763 8.33 9.50 33.58
C SER A 763 8.84 8.07 33.76
N GLY A 764 7.97 7.08 34.05
CA GLY A 764 8.34 5.68 34.29
C GLY A 764 8.86 4.91 33.07
N GLY A 765 8.47 5.30 31.85
CA GLY A 765 8.87 4.64 30.59
C GLY A 765 10.06 5.28 29.87
N LEU A 766 10.54 6.45 30.32
CA LEU A 766 11.59 7.21 29.63
C LEU A 766 12.99 6.70 29.99
N LEU A 767 13.90 6.68 29.00
CA LEU A 767 15.31 6.36 29.25
C LEU A 767 15.90 7.32 30.30
N ALA A 768 16.58 6.75 31.30
CA ALA A 768 17.23 7.53 32.36
C ALA A 768 18.22 8.57 31.82
N THR A 769 18.82 8.30 30.67
CA THR A 769 19.76 9.17 29.96
C THR A 769 19.12 10.43 29.39
N ILE A 770 17.84 10.39 28.98
CA ILE A 770 17.10 11.60 28.57
C ILE A 770 16.73 12.41 29.81
N ARG A 771 16.22 11.73 30.86
CA ARG A 771 15.83 12.41 32.11
C ARG A 771 16.98 13.15 32.77
N SER A 772 18.20 12.60 32.76
CA SER A 772 19.37 13.24 33.38
C SER A 772 19.84 14.52 32.65
N ARG A 773 19.36 14.76 31.43
CA ARG A 773 19.76 15.90 30.57
C ARG A 773 18.70 16.98 30.45
N CYS A 774 17.54 16.80 31.09
CA CYS A 774 16.42 17.73 31.03
C CYS A 774 16.09 18.25 32.43
N GLN A 775 15.67 19.51 32.51
CA GLN A 775 15.03 20.03 33.72
C GLN A 775 13.55 19.62 33.73
N ILE A 776 13.09 19.01 34.83
CA ILE A 776 11.75 18.46 34.91
C ILE A 776 10.80 19.51 35.46
N VAL A 777 9.74 19.83 34.70
CA VAL A 777 8.61 20.63 35.16
C VAL A 777 7.40 19.72 35.29
N ARG A 778 6.81 19.68 36.48
CA ARG A 778 5.66 18.81 36.77
C ARG A 778 4.35 19.57 36.59
N PHE A 779 3.45 18.99 35.82
CA PHE A 779 2.09 19.46 35.63
C PHE A 779 1.14 18.60 36.46
N ALA A 780 0.25 19.25 37.21
CA ALA A 780 -0.77 18.58 38.01
C ALA A 780 -2.13 18.64 37.29
N PRO A 781 -3.06 17.71 37.56
CA PRO A 781 -4.43 17.84 37.08
C PRO A 781 -5.06 19.18 37.49
N LEU A 782 -5.86 19.76 36.59
CA LEU A 782 -6.53 21.04 36.84
C LEU A 782 -7.70 20.87 37.82
N PRO A 783 -8.01 21.88 38.66
CA PRO A 783 -9.29 21.94 39.36
C PRO A 783 -10.47 21.93 38.38
N ASP A 784 -11.61 21.37 38.80
CA ASP A 784 -12.80 21.25 37.95
C ASP A 784 -13.25 22.59 37.35
N SER A 785 -13.18 23.69 38.13
CA SER A 785 -13.50 25.04 37.65
C SER A 785 -12.61 25.52 36.49
N GLN A 786 -11.34 25.11 36.46
CA GLN A 786 -10.42 25.41 35.36
C GLN A 786 -10.67 24.49 34.16
N VAL A 787 -11.12 23.25 34.38
CA VAL A 787 -11.56 22.37 33.28
C VAL A 787 -12.82 22.92 32.62
N GLU A 788 -13.80 23.38 33.40
CA GLU A 788 -15.01 24.04 32.91
C GLU A 788 -14.68 25.25 32.02
N GLU A 789 -13.71 26.06 32.45
CA GLU A 789 -13.23 27.19 31.66
C GLU A 789 -12.64 26.73 30.32
N VAL A 790 -11.84 25.65 30.30
CA VAL A 790 -11.30 25.10 29.03
C VAL A 790 -12.41 24.59 28.11
N ILE A 791 -13.42 23.89 28.64
CA ILE A 791 -14.56 23.41 27.84
C ILE A 791 -15.29 24.60 27.20
N THR A 792 -15.54 25.64 27.99
CA THR A 792 -16.21 26.86 27.54
C THR A 792 -15.42 27.57 26.43
N LEU A 793 -14.09 27.63 26.57
CA LEU A 793 -13.20 28.27 25.59
C LEU A 793 -13.06 27.46 24.29
N ALA A 794 -12.98 26.14 24.39
CA ALA A 794 -12.78 25.24 23.26
C ALA A 794 -14.08 24.96 22.49
N GLY A 795 -15.23 25.12 23.14
CA GLY A 795 -16.54 24.68 22.63
C GLY A 795 -17.55 25.80 22.36
N GLN A 796 -17.15 26.97 21.84
CA GLN A 796 -18.10 28.00 21.40
C GLN A 796 -19.09 27.41 20.36
N GLY A 797 -20.22 26.88 20.85
CA GLY A 797 -21.30 26.26 20.08
C GLY A 797 -21.46 24.73 20.17
N ALA A 798 -20.55 23.98 20.80
CA ALA A 798 -20.52 22.50 20.71
C ALA A 798 -20.95 21.74 21.98
N VAL A 799 -20.92 22.34 23.17
CA VAL A 799 -21.20 21.65 24.45
C VAL A 799 -22.27 22.41 25.24
N PRO A 800 -23.40 21.78 25.64
CA PRO A 800 -24.40 22.43 26.48
C PRO A 800 -23.83 22.83 27.85
N GLU A 801 -24.11 24.07 28.29
CA GLU A 801 -23.64 24.57 29.61
C GLU A 801 -24.08 23.67 30.78
N SER A 802 -25.19 22.94 30.65
CA SER A 802 -25.74 22.02 31.66
C SER A 802 -24.83 20.84 32.00
N ASP A 803 -23.95 20.42 31.08
CA ASP A 803 -23.11 19.24 31.25
C ASP A 803 -21.65 19.58 31.59
N THR A 804 -21.27 20.87 31.51
CA THR A 804 -19.88 21.34 31.69
C THR A 804 -19.27 20.91 33.03
N GLY A 805 -19.95 21.16 34.14
CA GLY A 805 -19.44 20.82 35.47
C GLY A 805 -19.39 19.31 35.72
N ARG A 806 -20.31 18.56 35.11
CA ARG A 806 -20.31 17.10 35.15
C ARG A 806 -19.13 16.51 34.37
N LEU A 807 -18.91 17.00 33.16
CA LEU A 807 -17.79 16.60 32.30
C LEU A 807 -16.43 16.95 32.93
N ALA A 808 -16.34 18.11 33.58
CA ALA A 808 -15.15 18.50 34.34
C ALA A 808 -14.85 17.51 35.47
N ALA A 809 -15.84 17.20 36.32
CA ALA A 809 -15.68 16.22 37.40
C ALA A 809 -15.29 14.82 36.90
N LEU A 810 -15.91 14.35 35.80
CA LEU A 810 -15.58 13.06 35.18
C LEU A 810 -14.18 12.99 34.57
N SER A 811 -13.61 14.14 34.20
CA SER A 811 -12.29 14.19 33.57
C SER A 811 -11.13 13.97 34.55
N GLY A 812 -11.36 14.17 35.86
CA GLY A 812 -10.32 14.11 36.88
C GLY A 812 -9.24 15.18 36.71
N GLY A 813 -9.60 16.37 36.21
CA GLY A 813 -8.66 17.46 35.95
C GLY A 813 -7.92 17.39 34.62
N ARG A 814 -8.43 16.62 33.64
CA ARG A 814 -7.84 16.43 32.30
C ARG A 814 -8.74 17.05 31.22
N PRO A 815 -8.51 18.31 30.80
CA PRO A 815 -9.37 18.98 29.82
C PRO A 815 -9.56 18.23 28.49
N ARG A 816 -8.51 17.59 27.96
CA ARG A 816 -8.61 16.78 26.73
C ARG A 816 -9.63 15.65 26.86
N LEU A 817 -9.67 14.98 28.02
CA LEU A 817 -10.66 13.93 28.29
C LEU A 817 -12.05 14.55 28.38
N ALA A 818 -12.20 15.67 29.09
CA ALA A 818 -13.48 16.37 29.19
C ALA A 818 -14.07 16.75 27.82
N LEU A 819 -13.23 17.25 26.90
CA LEU A 819 -13.61 17.58 25.53
C LEU A 819 -13.96 16.34 24.70
N THR A 820 -13.23 15.23 24.89
CA THR A 820 -13.55 13.96 24.21
C THR A 820 -14.88 13.40 24.71
N LEU A 821 -15.12 13.45 26.03
CA LEU A 821 -16.40 13.08 26.62
C LEU A 821 -17.54 13.95 26.06
N ALA A 822 -17.30 15.24 25.83
CA ALA A 822 -18.30 16.13 25.27
C ALA A 822 -18.63 15.83 23.79
N LEU A 823 -17.61 15.61 22.95
CA LEU A 823 -17.78 15.39 21.51
C LEU A 823 -18.42 14.04 21.17
N PHE A 824 -18.19 13.02 22.00
CA PHE A 824 -18.54 11.63 21.69
C PHE A 824 -19.60 11.02 22.65
N GLY A 825 -20.43 11.86 23.28
CA GLY A 825 -21.50 11.37 24.18
C GLY A 825 -20.98 10.55 25.36
N GLY A 826 -19.82 10.93 25.89
CA GLY A 826 -19.11 10.18 26.92
C GLY A 826 -19.81 10.17 28.27
N ALA A 827 -20.63 11.18 28.57
CA ALA A 827 -21.41 11.21 29.81
C ALA A 827 -22.43 10.07 29.86
N GLU A 828 -23.17 9.83 28.78
CA GLU A 828 -24.16 8.76 28.67
C GLU A 828 -23.51 7.37 28.67
N LEU A 829 -22.34 7.25 28.04
CA LEU A 829 -21.54 6.02 28.04
C LEU A 829 -21.01 5.70 29.45
N ARG A 830 -20.50 6.71 30.16
CA ARG A 830 -20.07 6.58 31.57
C ARG A 830 -21.24 6.13 32.44
N ASP A 831 -22.40 6.75 32.31
CA ASP A 831 -23.61 6.39 33.07
C ASP A 831 -24.04 4.96 32.82
N SER A 832 -24.02 4.54 31.56
CA SER A 832 -24.38 3.18 31.16
C SER A 832 -23.38 2.16 31.72
N LEU A 833 -22.08 2.47 31.70
CA LEU A 833 -21.03 1.62 32.28
C LEU A 833 -21.14 1.56 33.81
N GLU A 834 -21.31 2.69 34.50
CA GLU A 834 -21.49 2.73 35.95
C GLU A 834 -22.77 2.01 36.38
N LYS A 835 -23.87 2.16 35.64
CA LYS A 835 -25.11 1.42 35.86
C LYS A 835 -24.92 -0.09 35.70
N LEU A 836 -24.15 -0.51 34.68
CA LEU A 836 -23.80 -1.92 34.48
C LEU A 836 -23.00 -2.45 35.68
N LEU A 837 -22.00 -1.70 36.14
CA LEU A 837 -21.11 -2.10 37.24
C LEU A 837 -21.79 -2.04 38.62
N ALA A 838 -22.80 -1.19 38.80
CA ALA A 838 -23.56 -1.06 40.04
C ALA A 838 -24.75 -2.04 40.13
N ALA A 839 -25.11 -2.72 39.04
CA ALA A 839 -26.25 -3.63 39.02
C ALA A 839 -26.06 -4.83 39.98
N PRO A 840 -27.08 -5.28 40.73
CA PRO A 840 -26.96 -6.44 41.63
C PRO A 840 -26.60 -7.77 40.93
N ARG A 841 -26.93 -7.87 39.65
CA ARG A 841 -26.58 -8.95 38.72
C ARG A 841 -26.06 -8.33 37.44
N PHE A 842 -25.13 -8.99 36.76
CA PHE A 842 -24.57 -8.51 35.51
C PHE A 842 -25.66 -8.38 34.43
N ASP A 843 -25.88 -7.16 33.94
CA ASP A 843 -26.87 -6.88 32.89
C ASP A 843 -26.27 -7.16 31.50
N THR A 844 -26.46 -8.39 31.03
CA THR A 844 -25.95 -8.86 29.74
C THR A 844 -26.44 -7.98 28.57
N MET A 845 -27.68 -7.50 28.60
CA MET A 845 -28.23 -6.68 27.51
C MET A 845 -27.59 -5.29 27.46
N LEU A 846 -27.33 -4.68 28.61
CA LEU A 846 -26.61 -3.40 28.70
C LEU A 846 -25.14 -3.57 28.30
N ALA A 847 -24.49 -4.66 28.73
CA ALA A 847 -23.11 -4.98 28.35
C ALA A 847 -22.96 -5.18 26.84
N HIS A 848 -23.88 -5.90 26.18
CA HIS A 848 -23.87 -6.08 24.73
C HIS A 848 -24.06 -4.76 23.98
N ARG A 849 -24.94 -3.85 24.45
CA ARG A 849 -25.11 -2.53 23.83
C ARG A 849 -23.85 -1.68 23.93
N LEU A 850 -23.20 -1.64 25.11
CA LEU A 850 -21.92 -0.95 25.27
C LEU A 850 -20.83 -1.54 24.37
N ALA A 851 -20.78 -2.87 24.26
CA ALA A 851 -19.84 -3.57 23.39
C ALA A 851 -20.13 -3.37 21.90
N GLU A 852 -21.39 -3.19 21.50
CA GLU A 852 -21.76 -2.82 20.13
C GLU A 852 -21.28 -1.42 19.77
N VAL A 853 -21.43 -0.45 20.68
CA VAL A 853 -20.89 0.90 20.49
C VAL A 853 -19.37 0.85 20.28
N ALA A 854 -18.66 0.02 21.07
CA ALA A 854 -17.22 -0.16 20.95
C ALA A 854 -16.77 -0.99 19.73
N GLY A 855 -17.64 -1.86 19.21
CA GLY A 855 -17.34 -2.78 18.10
C GLY A 855 -17.78 -2.28 16.71
N ALA A 856 -18.60 -1.23 16.65
CA ALA A 856 -19.10 -0.71 15.38
C ALA A 856 -18.00 -0.10 14.49
N LYS A 857 -18.12 -0.28 13.17
CA LYS A 857 -17.18 0.24 12.17
C LYS A 857 -17.18 1.77 12.21
N GLY A 858 -16.01 2.39 12.38
CA GLY A 858 -15.85 3.85 12.51
C GLY A 858 -15.95 4.41 13.93
N ASN A 859 -16.12 3.55 14.95
CA ASN A 859 -16.22 3.97 16.36
C ASN A 859 -14.91 3.77 17.16
N ASP A 860 -13.74 3.90 16.53
CA ASP A 860 -12.44 3.76 17.20
C ASP A 860 -12.30 4.69 18.42
N THR A 861 -12.81 5.91 18.32
CA THR A 861 -12.80 6.88 19.42
C THR A 861 -13.69 6.46 20.58
N HIS A 862 -14.90 5.95 20.30
CA HIS A 862 -15.81 5.44 21.34
C HIS A 862 -15.25 4.19 22.02
N ASN A 863 -14.58 3.31 21.27
CA ASN A 863 -13.90 2.15 21.82
C ASN A 863 -12.81 2.56 22.82
N THR A 864 -11.91 3.45 22.38
CA THR A 864 -10.82 3.98 23.19
C THR A 864 -11.37 4.63 24.45
N LEU A 865 -12.40 5.45 24.30
CA LEU A 865 -13.06 6.15 25.40
C LEU A 865 -13.67 5.17 26.43
N LEU A 866 -14.39 4.14 25.99
CA LEU A 866 -14.98 3.14 26.88
C LEU A 866 -13.93 2.35 27.66
N ARG A 867 -12.81 2.00 27.02
CA ARG A 867 -11.68 1.32 27.66
C ARG A 867 -10.99 2.23 28.69
N GLU A 868 -10.78 3.50 28.36
CA GLU A 868 -10.23 4.48 29.30
C GLU A 868 -11.15 4.70 30.51
N MET A 869 -12.46 4.85 30.29
CA MET A 869 -13.46 4.94 31.36
C MET A 869 -13.42 3.72 32.27
N ALA A 870 -13.30 2.52 31.69
CA ALA A 870 -13.23 1.27 32.45
C ALA A 870 -12.03 1.24 33.40
N VAL A 871 -10.83 1.57 32.90
CA VAL A 871 -9.61 1.67 33.71
C VAL A 871 -9.75 2.77 34.78
N ASP A 872 -10.28 3.93 34.40
CA ASP A 872 -10.46 5.09 35.27
C ASP A 872 -11.40 4.82 36.46
N ILE A 873 -12.50 4.11 36.25
CA ILE A 873 -13.44 3.72 37.31
C ILE A 873 -12.73 2.85 38.37
N VAL A 874 -11.93 1.87 37.95
CA VAL A 874 -11.18 1.00 38.87
C VAL A 874 -10.13 1.81 39.62
N ARG A 875 -9.41 2.69 38.91
CA ARG A 875 -8.39 3.58 39.50
C ARG A 875 -8.98 4.52 40.56
N SER A 876 -10.12 5.14 40.26
CA SER A 876 -10.81 6.04 41.18
C SER A 876 -11.24 5.32 42.45
N ARG A 877 -11.78 4.09 42.34
CA ARG A 877 -12.11 3.26 43.51
C ARG A 877 -10.87 2.84 44.31
N ALA A 878 -9.76 2.51 43.65
CA ALA A 878 -8.50 2.21 44.33
C ALA A 878 -8.00 3.41 45.15
N ARG A 879 -8.06 4.62 44.57
CA ARG A 879 -7.69 5.87 45.25
C ARG A 879 -8.63 6.18 46.42
N SER A 880 -9.94 6.01 46.24
CA SER A 880 -10.92 6.19 47.31
C SER A 880 -10.68 5.22 48.48
N ALA A 881 -10.42 3.94 48.19
CA ALA A 881 -10.06 2.94 49.19
C ALA A 881 -8.79 3.36 49.96
N ALA A 882 -7.75 3.81 49.26
CA ALA A 882 -6.51 4.29 49.89
C ALA A 882 -6.75 5.50 50.80
N LEU A 883 -7.53 6.48 50.34
CA LEU A 883 -7.87 7.68 51.12
C LEU A 883 -8.74 7.36 52.35
N SER A 884 -9.55 6.31 52.27
CA SER A 884 -10.36 5.81 53.39
C SER A 884 -9.60 4.91 54.38
N GLY A 885 -8.32 4.60 54.10
CA GLY A 885 -7.47 3.75 54.94
C GLY A 885 -7.54 2.25 54.63
N ASP A 886 -8.35 1.81 53.65
CA ASP A 886 -8.37 0.42 53.18
C ASP A 886 -7.23 0.17 52.18
N LEU A 887 -6.02 0.03 52.72
CA LEU A 887 -4.81 -0.21 51.92
C LEU A 887 -4.85 -1.57 51.19
N ARG A 888 -5.53 -2.58 51.74
CA ARG A 888 -5.64 -3.91 51.12
C ARG A 888 -6.59 -3.90 49.93
N GLY A 889 -7.73 -3.23 50.05
CA GLY A 889 -8.66 -3.00 48.94
C GLY A 889 -8.03 -2.13 47.86
N ALA A 890 -7.31 -1.08 48.25
CA ALA A 890 -6.58 -0.22 47.34
C ALA A 890 -5.54 -0.98 46.50
N ASP A 891 -4.71 -1.83 47.13
CA ASP A 891 -3.68 -2.60 46.43
C ASP A 891 -4.30 -3.64 45.47
N ARG A 892 -5.37 -4.32 45.90
CA ARG A 892 -6.12 -5.25 45.04
C ARG A 892 -6.69 -4.57 43.80
N LEU A 893 -7.35 -3.42 43.97
CA LEU A 893 -7.92 -2.65 42.87
C LEU A 893 -6.84 -2.07 41.95
N ALA A 894 -5.70 -1.63 42.51
CA ALA A 894 -4.56 -1.16 41.72
C ALA A 894 -3.92 -2.29 40.91
N ALA A 895 -3.85 -3.52 41.43
CA ALA A 895 -3.38 -4.67 40.68
C ALA A 895 -4.33 -5.03 39.52
N PHE A 896 -5.64 -4.99 39.77
CA PHE A 896 -6.65 -5.25 38.74
C PHE A 896 -6.66 -4.16 37.65
N GLU A 897 -6.47 -2.90 38.02
CA GLU A 897 -6.34 -1.78 37.07
C GLU A 897 -5.19 -2.01 36.07
N ARG A 898 -4.02 -2.45 36.56
CA ARG A 898 -2.87 -2.80 35.70
C ARG A 898 -3.16 -3.98 34.78
N GLU A 899 -3.80 -5.02 35.30
CA GLU A 899 -4.18 -6.19 34.52
C GLU A 899 -5.17 -5.84 33.41
N LEU A 900 -6.17 -5.01 33.73
CA LEU A 900 -7.17 -4.54 32.78
C LEU A 900 -6.53 -3.71 31.66
N ALA A 901 -5.64 -2.76 32.02
CA ALA A 901 -4.91 -1.95 31.05
C ALA A 901 -3.99 -2.79 30.15
N GLN A 902 -3.29 -3.78 30.72
CA GLN A 902 -2.42 -4.68 29.94
C GLN A 902 -3.24 -5.51 28.94
N ARG A 903 -4.41 -6.01 29.34
CA ARG A 903 -5.28 -6.79 28.47
C ARG A 903 -5.78 -5.99 27.27
N PHE A 904 -6.18 -4.73 27.49
CA PHE A 904 -6.55 -3.84 26.39
C PHE A 904 -5.40 -3.65 25.40
N ALA A 905 -4.17 -3.45 25.91
CA ALA A 905 -2.99 -3.29 25.08
C ALA A 905 -2.62 -4.55 24.27
N GLU A 906 -2.73 -5.74 24.87
CA GLU A 906 -2.53 -7.02 24.18
C GLU A 906 -3.58 -7.25 23.10
N ALA A 907 -4.85 -6.93 23.39
CA ALA A 907 -5.92 -7.05 22.41
C ALA A 907 -5.66 -6.20 21.15
N ASP A 908 -5.14 -4.99 21.31
CA ASP A 908 -4.75 -4.14 20.18
C ASP A 908 -3.55 -4.71 19.42
N ALA A 909 -2.56 -5.26 20.13
CA ALA A 909 -1.36 -5.86 19.52
C ALA A 909 -1.67 -7.08 18.64
N PHE A 910 -2.67 -7.88 19.02
CA PHE A 910 -3.09 -9.08 18.29
C PHE A 910 -4.31 -8.87 17.37
N GLY A 911 -4.85 -7.65 17.30
CA GLY A 911 -6.05 -7.35 16.50
C GLY A 911 -7.29 -8.13 16.94
N LEU A 912 -7.44 -8.38 18.24
CA LEU A 912 -8.55 -9.17 18.79
C LEU A 912 -9.90 -8.45 18.66
N ASP A 913 -10.98 -9.23 18.64
CA ASP A 913 -12.33 -8.70 18.51
C ASP A 913 -12.71 -7.74 19.64
N ARG A 914 -12.97 -6.49 19.28
CA ARG A 914 -13.22 -5.36 20.18
C ARG A 914 -14.50 -5.52 21.00
N LYS A 915 -15.54 -6.11 20.43
CA LYS A 915 -16.84 -6.31 21.08
C LYS A 915 -16.70 -7.38 22.17
N GLN A 916 -16.07 -8.50 21.84
CA GLN A 916 -15.80 -9.59 22.76
C GLN A 916 -14.89 -9.15 23.90
N GLU A 917 -13.89 -8.33 23.59
CA GLU A 917 -12.95 -7.80 24.56
C GLU A 917 -13.66 -6.94 25.63
N LEU A 918 -14.47 -5.95 25.22
CA LEU A 918 -15.20 -5.10 26.17
C LEU A 918 -16.26 -5.87 26.99
N LEU A 919 -16.88 -6.89 26.40
CA LEU A 919 -17.79 -7.79 27.12
C LEU A 919 -17.08 -8.54 28.25
N VAL A 920 -15.91 -9.11 27.98
CA VAL A 920 -15.15 -9.85 29.00
C VAL A 920 -14.60 -8.90 30.06
N ALA A 921 -14.11 -7.72 29.66
CA ALA A 921 -13.64 -6.69 30.57
C ALA A 921 -14.75 -6.24 31.53
N SER A 922 -15.92 -5.88 31.01
CA SER A 922 -17.05 -5.40 31.81
C SER A 922 -17.62 -6.45 32.77
N ALA A 923 -17.71 -7.72 32.35
CA ALA A 923 -18.10 -8.83 33.23
C ALA A 923 -17.12 -9.00 34.39
N ARG A 924 -15.82 -8.97 34.09
CA ARG A 924 -14.79 -9.12 35.12
C ARG A 924 -14.73 -7.94 36.07
N MET A 925 -14.92 -6.73 35.56
CA MET A 925 -15.04 -5.53 36.39
C MET A 925 -16.24 -5.64 37.33
N HIS A 926 -17.40 -6.09 36.85
CA HIS A 926 -18.60 -6.29 37.67
C HIS A 926 -18.32 -7.24 38.84
N ASP A 927 -17.63 -8.36 38.59
CA ASP A 927 -17.25 -9.33 39.63
C ASP A 927 -16.31 -8.73 40.68
N VAL A 928 -15.24 -8.05 40.23
CA VAL A 928 -14.22 -7.48 41.12
C VAL A 928 -14.76 -6.30 41.93
N LEU A 929 -15.58 -5.45 41.29
CA LEU A 929 -16.15 -4.25 41.90
C LEU A 929 -17.41 -4.51 42.72
N GLY A 930 -18.20 -5.53 42.37
CA GLY A 930 -19.37 -5.99 43.10
C GLY A 930 -19.02 -6.84 44.32
N GLY A 931 -17.82 -7.46 44.34
CA GLY A 931 -17.29 -8.25 45.45
C GLY A 931 -16.90 -7.45 46.72
N ALA A 932 -17.01 -6.12 46.72
CA ALA A 932 -16.75 -5.29 47.90
C ALA A 932 -17.93 -5.25 48.91
N GLY A 933 -19.07 -5.87 48.58
CA GLY A 933 -20.28 -5.87 49.40
C GLY A 933 -20.90 -7.26 49.67
N ARG A 934 -20.13 -8.35 49.52
CA ARG A 934 -20.58 -9.71 49.88
C ARG A 934 -19.65 -10.38 50.88
#